data_AF-A0A534NZT1-F1
#
_entry.id   AF-A0A534NZT1-F1
#
_cell.length_a   1.000
_cell.length_b   1.000
_cell.length_c   1.000
_cell.angle_alpha   90.00
_cell.angle_beta   90.00
_cell.angle_gamma   90.00
#
_symmetry.space_group_name_H-M   'P 1'
#
loop_
_entity.id
_entity.type
_entity.pdbx_description
1 polymer ?
#
loop_
_entity_poly.entity_id
_entity_poly.type
_entity_poly.pdbx_seq_one_letter_code
_entity_poly.pdbx_strand_id
1 'polypeptide(L)'
;MHRPLLALVASVALASCAQSRKVVVDGQEMTLDDAASRAFSAAQGAFDAGRFEEAARGFASLVEQYPDSAYADQAAKLGKLDEAQKAFKDIVEGPKDSRFRKQAALELAQIQAQQGKKEEAAQSMRTAVEQMSEAEKRESAQKIAEAYSSAGAEGEAAAFAARALEAATTPEDRAARLADYERALQAMPGPGLARLVADLDRKSPAWPPAALTLARIQLHAGDRSHADDLARQILSEVNTGPVAEGAQSVQLAISSSANVKPTLIGIALPLTGDFKAFSDQILNALALAIDLQNRSGVQVSVKDTRGEPDGAAQAVDDLAKDGAIVILGPIGLTEGSAAAVRAQQIGIPIVSLSATEGITQIGEYVFRDMLTKSAGARAVAQYAQKKLNAHSFGIIAPDSSYGDEVTRAFWDAIDEGGAEVRAYEHYPQRTTTFKPYVSRMVGRSQQDLDERKEFMEESQKIIESIQDPYRRRKEIARLKSQSAPVVDFDALFIPDSARTVRLIAPAVAAEDVVTSGCDQRELEIFKKTTKREDVHTVQLLGTSLWNNPELVDERMGAARYVQCAVFADGFFADSQRPATRKFVDDFDGAYHRRPGFLEAHAWDAAMIVRRILDGERPQTREAMRNALASMKKPFEGATGDKLFWLWINRGTIQEFDPEGTPPVPAAVPQPPPAPATSPAAPAQPQPGK
;
A
#
# COMPACT_ATOMS: atom_id res chain seq x y z
N MET A 1 25.36 -64.74 8.26
CA MET A 1 25.16 -66.19 8.06
C MET A 1 23.87 -66.62 8.75
N HIS A 2 23.19 -67.57 8.12
CA HIS A 2 21.84 -68.15 8.26
C HIS A 2 21.04 -68.19 9.60
N ARG A 3 19.72 -68.06 9.42
CA ARG A 3 18.54 -68.67 10.12
C ARG A 3 18.59 -70.23 10.18
N PRO A 4 17.61 -70.98 10.73
CA PRO A 4 16.48 -70.69 11.64
C PRO A 4 16.29 -71.75 12.78
N LEU A 5 15.26 -71.60 13.64
CA LEU A 5 14.47 -72.73 14.16
C LEU A 5 13.04 -72.31 14.50
N LEU A 6 12.11 -73.23 14.22
CA LEU A 6 10.68 -73.05 13.96
C LEU A 6 9.98 -74.29 14.57
N ALA A 7 8.89 -74.10 15.32
CA ALA A 7 7.82 -75.08 15.62
C ALA A 7 6.72 -74.32 16.42
N LEU A 8 5.46 -74.09 15.99
CA LEU A 8 4.35 -75.01 15.62
C LEU A 8 4.08 -76.01 16.77
N VAL A 9 2.93 -76.13 17.45
CA VAL A 9 1.52 -76.38 17.06
C VAL A 9 0.62 -76.21 18.32
N ALA A 10 -0.43 -75.38 18.29
CA ALA A 10 -1.88 -75.68 18.39
C ALA A 10 -2.33 -76.76 19.43
N SER A 11 -3.38 -76.59 20.25
CA SER A 11 -4.78 -76.48 19.80
C SER A 11 -5.80 -76.37 20.97
N VAL A 12 -6.85 -75.52 20.79
CA VAL A 12 -8.30 -75.76 21.08
C VAL A 12 -8.75 -75.69 22.57
N ALA A 13 -9.77 -74.94 23.03
CA ALA A 13 -11.04 -74.54 22.39
C ALA A 13 -11.82 -73.40 23.11
N LEU A 14 -12.75 -72.80 22.35
CA LEU A 14 -14.07 -72.22 22.70
C LEU A 14 -14.23 -70.68 22.84
N ALA A 15 -14.49 -70.08 21.67
CA ALA A 15 -15.74 -69.38 21.33
C ALA A 15 -16.21 -68.18 22.18
N SER A 16 -15.95 -66.98 21.64
CA SER A 16 -17.02 -66.03 21.30
C SER A 16 -16.57 -65.19 20.10
N CYS A 17 -17.04 -65.57 18.91
CA CYS A 17 -16.95 -64.73 17.72
C CYS A 17 -17.90 -63.55 17.90
N ALA A 18 -17.39 -62.40 18.34
CA ALA A 18 -17.98 -61.14 17.92
C ALA A 18 -17.53 -60.93 16.47
N GLN A 19 -18.37 -61.29 15.51
CA GLN A 19 -18.21 -60.84 14.13
C GLN A 19 -18.02 -59.32 14.19
N SER A 20 -16.84 -58.81 13.81
CA SER A 20 -16.62 -57.38 13.70
C SER A 20 -17.71 -56.83 12.79
N ARG A 21 -18.58 -56.00 13.36
CA ARG A 21 -19.74 -55.45 12.67
C ARG A 21 -19.19 -54.73 11.43
N LYS A 22 -19.64 -55.14 10.25
CA LYS A 22 -19.17 -54.54 9.00
C LYS A 22 -20.10 -53.41 8.59
N VAL A 23 -19.53 -52.33 8.08
CA VAL A 23 -20.24 -51.14 7.62
C VAL A 23 -19.75 -50.78 6.22
N VAL A 24 -20.63 -50.18 5.41
CA VAL A 24 -20.29 -49.72 4.07
C VAL A 24 -20.08 -48.20 4.13
N VAL A 25 -18.87 -47.75 3.83
CA VAL A 25 -18.52 -46.32 3.78
C VAL A 25 -18.01 -46.02 2.38
N ASP A 26 -18.60 -45.01 1.72
CA ASP A 26 -18.31 -44.64 0.32
C ASP A 26 -18.40 -45.81 -0.68
N GLY A 27 -19.31 -46.77 -0.44
CA GLY A 27 -19.51 -47.95 -1.30
C GLY A 27 -18.52 -49.11 -1.10
N GLN A 28 -17.61 -49.02 -0.12
CA GLN A 28 -16.69 -50.10 0.25
C GLN A 28 -17.07 -50.72 1.61
N GLU A 29 -17.12 -52.05 1.66
CA GLU A 29 -17.40 -52.81 2.90
C GLU A 29 -16.12 -52.93 3.73
N MET A 30 -16.14 -52.39 4.95
CA MET A 30 -15.02 -52.42 5.90
C MET A 30 -15.49 -52.73 7.32
N THR A 31 -14.56 -52.98 8.24
CA THR A 31 -14.91 -53.21 9.63
C THR A 31 -15.33 -51.89 10.30
N LEU A 32 -16.16 -51.96 11.35
CA LEU A 32 -16.61 -50.79 12.12
C LEU A 32 -15.43 -49.97 12.67
N ASP A 33 -14.36 -50.64 13.15
CA ASP A 33 -13.18 -49.95 13.67
C ASP A 33 -12.33 -49.30 12.56
N ASP A 34 -12.26 -49.89 11.36
CA ASP A 34 -11.58 -49.28 10.21
C ASP A 34 -12.32 -48.03 9.71
N ALA A 35 -13.66 -48.09 9.68
CA ALA A 35 -14.50 -46.95 9.35
C ALA A 35 -14.36 -45.82 10.37
N ALA A 36 -14.39 -46.15 11.68
CA ALA A 36 -14.18 -45.20 12.76
C ALA A 36 -12.77 -44.58 12.74
N SER A 37 -11.73 -45.38 12.48
CA SER A 37 -10.34 -44.90 12.36
C SER A 37 -10.17 -43.88 11.23
N ARG A 38 -10.81 -44.13 10.07
CA ARG A 38 -10.80 -43.20 8.93
C ARG A 38 -11.51 -41.89 9.24
N ALA A 39 -12.68 -41.95 9.89
CA ALA A 39 -13.41 -40.77 10.35
C ALA A 39 -12.61 -39.97 11.38
N PHE A 40 -11.93 -40.66 12.31
CA PHE A 40 -11.09 -40.06 13.34
C PHE A 40 -9.92 -39.29 12.72
N SER A 41 -9.23 -39.93 11.77
CA SER A 41 -8.08 -39.34 11.07
C SER A 41 -8.47 -38.10 10.25
N ALA A 42 -9.66 -38.10 9.64
CA ALA A 42 -10.18 -36.93 8.92
C ALA A 42 -10.49 -35.76 9.86
N ALA A 43 -11.13 -36.03 11.01
CA ALA A 43 -11.42 -35.01 12.03
C ALA A 43 -10.12 -34.45 12.65
N GLN A 44 -9.11 -35.30 12.88
CA GLN A 44 -7.81 -34.87 13.36
C GLN A 44 -7.03 -34.08 12.30
N GLY A 45 -7.11 -34.45 11.02
CA GLY A 45 -6.54 -33.64 9.93
C GLY A 45 -7.19 -32.26 9.80
N ALA A 46 -8.49 -32.12 10.09
CA ALA A 46 -9.14 -30.81 10.18
C ALA A 46 -8.64 -29.99 11.39
N PHE A 47 -8.37 -30.65 12.52
CA PHE A 47 -7.79 -30.03 13.71
C PHE A 47 -6.38 -29.50 13.45
N ASP A 48 -5.50 -30.34 12.89
CA ASP A 48 -4.11 -29.98 12.58
C ASP A 48 -4.03 -28.86 11.53
N ALA A 49 -5.06 -28.74 10.68
CA ALA A 49 -5.20 -27.70 9.68
C ALA A 49 -5.95 -26.44 10.17
N GLY A 50 -6.21 -26.32 11.48
CA GLY A 50 -6.83 -25.15 12.11
C GLY A 50 -8.34 -24.97 11.87
N ARG A 51 -9.02 -25.98 11.28
CA ARG A 51 -10.46 -25.96 11.02
C ARG A 51 -11.24 -26.57 12.18
N PHE A 52 -11.24 -25.87 13.31
CA PHE A 52 -11.68 -26.41 14.59
C PHE A 52 -13.18 -26.74 14.66
N GLU A 53 -14.05 -25.99 13.99
CA GLU A 53 -15.49 -26.33 13.92
C GLU A 53 -15.76 -27.59 13.09
N GLU A 54 -14.96 -27.83 12.05
CA GLU A 54 -15.04 -29.04 11.23
C GLU A 54 -14.51 -30.23 12.02
N ALA A 55 -13.39 -30.05 12.73
CA ALA A 55 -12.82 -31.06 13.62
C ALA A 55 -13.80 -31.45 14.74
N ALA A 56 -14.39 -30.47 15.44
CA ALA A 56 -15.33 -30.70 16.52
C ALA A 56 -16.59 -31.45 16.03
N ARG A 57 -17.15 -31.04 14.89
CA ARG A 57 -18.26 -31.76 14.25
C ARG A 57 -17.87 -33.17 13.81
N GLY A 58 -16.66 -33.34 13.26
CA GLY A 58 -16.13 -34.63 12.84
C GLY A 58 -15.98 -35.60 14.01
N PHE A 59 -15.41 -35.15 15.12
CA PHE A 59 -15.29 -35.95 16.34
C PHE A 59 -16.66 -36.26 16.97
N ALA A 60 -17.59 -35.29 17.05
CA ALA A 60 -18.93 -35.53 17.57
C ALA A 60 -19.73 -36.53 16.69
N SER A 61 -19.65 -36.38 15.37
CA SER A 61 -20.28 -37.28 14.40
C SER A 61 -19.72 -38.70 14.49
N LEU A 62 -18.42 -38.85 14.77
CA LEU A 62 -17.80 -40.16 14.96
C LEU A 62 -18.40 -40.89 16.17
N VAL A 63 -18.58 -40.18 17.28
CA VAL A 63 -19.16 -40.72 18.52
C VAL A 63 -20.60 -41.17 18.30
N GLU A 64 -21.37 -40.40 17.52
CA GLU A 64 -22.76 -40.72 17.20
C GLU A 64 -22.88 -41.91 16.23
N GLN A 65 -22.04 -41.97 15.21
CA GLN A 65 -22.13 -43.00 14.16
C GLN A 65 -21.48 -44.33 14.57
N TYR A 66 -20.42 -44.27 15.38
CA TYR A 66 -19.64 -45.44 15.79
C TYR A 66 -19.47 -45.51 17.31
N PRO A 67 -20.57 -45.51 18.10
CA PRO A 67 -20.53 -45.41 19.56
C PRO A 67 -19.81 -46.59 20.24
N ASP A 68 -19.79 -47.75 19.58
CA ASP A 68 -19.14 -48.98 20.08
C ASP A 68 -17.70 -49.16 19.55
N SER A 69 -17.14 -48.17 18.84
CA SER A 69 -15.77 -48.26 18.29
C SER A 69 -14.69 -47.94 19.31
N ALA A 70 -13.50 -48.47 19.11
CA ALA A 70 -12.34 -48.13 19.94
C ALA A 70 -11.95 -46.63 19.89
N TYR A 71 -12.45 -45.88 18.91
CA TYR A 71 -12.15 -44.46 18.69
C TYR A 71 -13.23 -43.51 19.26
N ALA A 72 -14.40 -44.02 19.66
CA ALA A 72 -15.51 -43.23 20.16
C ALA A 72 -15.13 -42.45 21.43
N ASP A 73 -14.48 -43.11 22.39
CA ASP A 73 -14.07 -42.48 23.65
C ASP A 73 -13.05 -41.34 23.46
N GLN A 74 -12.17 -41.48 22.47
CA GLN A 74 -11.14 -40.48 22.17
C GLN A 74 -11.74 -39.29 21.42
N ALA A 75 -12.63 -39.53 20.46
CA ALA A 75 -13.36 -38.48 19.75
C ALA A 75 -14.31 -37.70 20.67
N ALA A 76 -14.97 -38.37 21.62
CA ALA A 76 -15.85 -37.73 22.59
C ALA A 76 -15.11 -36.67 23.43
N LYS A 77 -13.83 -36.89 23.76
CA LYS A 77 -13.01 -35.92 24.49
C LYS A 77 -12.61 -34.70 23.66
N LEU A 78 -12.44 -34.87 22.35
CA LEU A 78 -11.96 -33.82 21.44
C LEU A 78 -13.10 -32.96 20.87
N GLY A 79 -14.32 -33.50 20.75
CA GLY A 79 -15.48 -32.79 20.20
C GLY A 79 -16.14 -31.75 21.11
N LYS A 80 -15.60 -31.48 22.31
CA LYS A 80 -16.27 -30.69 23.34
C LYS A 80 -15.33 -29.66 23.98
N LEU A 81 -14.95 -28.61 23.25
CA LEU A 81 -14.02 -27.58 23.76
C LEU A 81 -14.49 -26.91 25.06
N ASP A 82 -15.80 -26.66 25.21
CA ASP A 82 -16.37 -26.12 26.46
C ASP A 82 -16.35 -27.14 27.62
N GLU A 83 -16.54 -28.43 27.33
CA GLU A 83 -16.44 -29.48 28.35
C GLU A 83 -14.98 -29.80 28.70
N ALA A 84 -14.07 -29.70 27.72
CA ALA A 84 -12.62 -29.81 27.92
C ALA A 84 -12.13 -28.63 28.76
N GLN A 85 -12.56 -27.40 28.46
CA GLN A 85 -12.30 -26.22 29.27
C GLN A 85 -12.78 -26.42 30.71
N LYS A 86 -14.01 -26.92 30.90
CA LYS A 86 -14.56 -27.22 32.22
C LYS A 86 -13.76 -28.29 32.95
N ALA A 87 -13.43 -29.40 32.29
CA ALA A 87 -12.67 -30.51 32.89
C ALA A 87 -11.25 -30.08 33.30
N PHE A 88 -10.57 -29.29 32.47
CA PHE A 88 -9.26 -28.75 32.82
C PHE A 88 -9.36 -27.73 33.95
N LYS A 89 -10.38 -26.87 33.94
CA LYS A 89 -10.65 -25.93 35.03
C LYS A 89 -10.88 -26.64 36.36
N ASP A 90 -11.67 -27.71 36.39
CA ASP A 90 -11.91 -28.50 37.60
C ASP A 90 -10.61 -29.13 38.15
N ILE A 91 -9.71 -29.59 37.27
CA ILE A 91 -8.39 -30.10 37.67
C ILE A 91 -7.48 -28.99 38.20
N VAL A 92 -7.53 -27.80 37.61
CA VAL A 92 -6.78 -26.61 38.02
C VAL A 92 -7.30 -26.02 39.33
N GLU A 93 -8.61 -26.09 39.60
CA GLU A 93 -9.21 -25.60 40.86
C GLU A 93 -9.17 -26.65 41.98
N GLY A 94 -8.99 -27.92 41.63
CA GLY A 94 -8.84 -29.05 42.56
C GLY A 94 -7.53 -29.08 43.37
N PRO A 95 -7.14 -30.25 43.93
CA PRO A 95 -5.96 -30.36 44.80
C PRO A 95 -4.67 -29.81 44.18
N LYS A 96 -3.92 -29.01 44.97
CA LYS A 96 -2.70 -28.33 44.51
C LYS A 96 -1.55 -29.30 44.16
N ASP A 97 -1.58 -30.52 44.69
CA ASP A 97 -0.59 -31.58 44.50
C ASP A 97 -0.91 -32.56 43.35
N SER A 98 -1.99 -32.32 42.61
CA SER A 98 -2.35 -33.17 41.46
C SER A 98 -1.25 -33.14 40.39
N ARG A 99 -0.72 -34.32 40.05
CA ARG A 99 0.30 -34.50 38.98
C ARG A 99 -0.15 -34.00 37.60
N PHE A 100 -1.45 -33.85 37.39
CA PHE A 100 -2.03 -33.42 36.11
C PHE A 100 -2.30 -31.91 36.04
N ARG A 101 -2.19 -31.20 37.17
CA ARG A 101 -2.55 -29.79 37.31
C ARG A 101 -1.73 -28.89 36.38
N LYS A 102 -0.43 -29.17 36.20
CA LYS A 102 0.43 -28.46 35.23
C LYS A 102 -0.07 -28.61 33.79
N GLN A 103 -0.31 -29.84 33.34
CA GLN A 103 -0.76 -30.09 31.96
C GLN A 103 -2.15 -29.49 31.74
N ALA A 104 -3.08 -29.70 32.67
CA ALA A 104 -4.42 -29.13 32.59
C ALA A 104 -4.38 -27.60 32.51
N ALA A 105 -3.49 -26.95 33.26
CA ALA A 105 -3.31 -25.49 33.21
C ALA A 105 -2.77 -24.99 31.86
N LEU A 106 -1.87 -25.74 31.21
CA LEU A 106 -1.37 -25.41 29.87
C LEU A 106 -2.47 -25.52 28.81
N GLU A 107 -3.20 -26.63 28.79
CA GLU A 107 -4.30 -26.85 27.83
C GLU A 107 -5.42 -25.81 28.04
N LEU A 108 -5.76 -25.52 29.30
CA LEU A 108 -6.76 -24.52 29.64
C LEU A 108 -6.36 -23.12 29.15
N ALA A 109 -5.09 -22.74 29.31
CA ALA A 109 -4.57 -21.46 28.84
C ALA A 109 -4.68 -21.31 27.31
N GLN A 110 -4.35 -22.36 26.56
CA GLN A 110 -4.45 -22.35 25.09
C GLN A 110 -5.89 -22.21 24.62
N ILE A 111 -6.82 -22.99 25.19
CA ILE A 111 -8.24 -22.91 24.87
C ILE A 111 -8.78 -21.50 25.16
N GLN A 112 -8.44 -20.91 26.31
CA GLN A 112 -8.86 -19.56 26.68
C GLN A 112 -8.29 -18.48 25.74
N ALA A 113 -7.03 -18.62 25.31
CA ALA A 113 -6.41 -17.68 24.37
C ALA A 113 -7.10 -17.72 22.99
N GLN A 114 -7.42 -18.92 22.48
CA GLN A 114 -8.16 -19.08 21.22
C GLN A 114 -9.58 -18.48 21.29
N GLN A 115 -10.20 -18.50 22.46
CA GLN A 115 -11.50 -17.86 22.72
C GLN A 115 -11.41 -16.34 22.96
N GLY A 116 -10.20 -15.75 22.93
CA GLY A 116 -9.99 -14.32 23.23
C GLY A 116 -10.06 -13.96 24.72
N LYS A 117 -10.16 -14.94 25.64
CA LYS A 117 -10.21 -14.75 27.10
C LYS A 117 -8.80 -14.56 27.67
N LYS A 118 -8.17 -13.45 27.31
CA LYS A 118 -6.76 -13.13 27.58
C LYS A 118 -6.37 -13.23 29.06
N GLU A 119 -7.10 -12.56 29.96
CA GLU A 119 -6.77 -12.57 31.40
C GLU A 119 -6.87 -13.97 32.03
N GLU A 120 -7.88 -14.75 31.64
CA GLU A 120 -8.03 -16.12 32.13
C GLU A 120 -6.91 -17.02 31.61
N ALA A 121 -6.58 -16.89 30.32
CA ALA A 121 -5.47 -17.61 29.70
C ALA A 121 -4.16 -17.32 30.43
N ALA A 122 -3.89 -16.05 30.75
CA ALA A 122 -2.70 -15.64 31.50
C ALA A 122 -2.67 -16.25 32.91
N GLN A 123 -3.81 -16.31 33.59
CA GLN A 123 -3.90 -16.90 34.93
C GLN A 123 -3.69 -18.42 34.93
N SER A 124 -4.28 -19.12 33.96
CA SER A 124 -4.05 -20.54 33.73
C SER A 124 -2.57 -20.80 33.42
N MET A 125 -1.96 -19.96 32.58
CA MET A 125 -0.53 -20.06 32.27
C MET A 125 0.37 -19.81 33.48
N ARG A 126 0.06 -18.81 34.34
CA ARG A 126 0.76 -18.61 35.62
C ARG A 126 0.70 -19.86 36.50
N THR A 127 -0.46 -20.49 36.58
CA THR A 127 -0.64 -21.73 37.36
C THR A 127 0.20 -22.89 36.81
N ALA A 128 0.35 -22.99 35.49
CA ALA A 128 1.22 -23.98 34.86
C ALA A 128 2.70 -23.72 35.18
N VAL A 129 3.15 -22.48 35.02
CA VAL A 129 4.54 -22.05 35.24
C VAL A 129 4.96 -22.20 36.70
N GLU A 130 4.08 -21.90 37.67
CA GLU A 130 4.36 -22.07 39.11
C GLU A 130 4.71 -23.51 39.49
N GLN A 131 4.18 -24.49 38.74
CA GLN A 131 4.44 -25.92 38.95
C GLN A 131 5.66 -26.46 38.19
N MET A 132 6.29 -25.63 37.35
CA MET A 132 7.52 -26.00 36.65
C MET A 132 8.72 -25.79 37.56
N SER A 133 9.67 -26.71 37.50
CA SER A 133 11.02 -26.51 38.03
C SER A 133 11.75 -25.39 37.26
N GLU A 134 12.77 -24.78 37.87
CA GLU A 134 13.58 -23.76 37.18
C GLU A 134 14.30 -24.32 35.94
N ALA A 135 14.61 -25.61 35.91
CA ALA A 135 15.17 -26.26 34.72
C ALA A 135 14.14 -26.29 33.57
N GLU A 136 12.91 -26.72 33.84
CA GLU A 136 11.81 -26.73 32.85
C GLU A 136 11.48 -25.32 32.35
N LYS A 137 11.45 -24.32 33.25
CA LYS A 137 11.22 -22.92 32.88
C LYS A 137 12.28 -22.38 31.94
N ARG A 138 13.55 -22.74 32.13
CA ARG A 138 14.65 -22.32 31.26
C ARG A 138 14.58 -23.01 29.90
N GLU A 139 14.36 -24.32 29.89
CA GLU A 139 14.25 -25.11 28.66
C GLU A 139 13.07 -24.67 27.80
N SER A 140 11.95 -24.32 28.42
CA SER A 140 10.70 -23.94 27.74
C SER A 140 10.48 -22.44 27.64
N ALA A 141 11.49 -21.61 27.94
CA ALA A 141 11.32 -20.16 28.09
C ALA A 141 10.67 -19.49 26.87
N GLN A 142 11.07 -19.87 25.65
CA GLN A 142 10.51 -19.33 24.41
C GLN A 142 9.01 -19.67 24.26
N LYS A 143 8.64 -20.94 24.45
CA LYS A 143 7.25 -21.39 24.38
C LYS A 143 6.37 -20.72 25.44
N ILE A 144 6.93 -20.50 26.64
CA ILE A 144 6.23 -19.79 27.71
C ILE A 144 6.01 -18.32 27.32
N ALA A 145 7.00 -17.67 26.72
CA ALA A 145 6.88 -16.29 26.25
C ALA A 145 5.78 -16.14 25.17
N GLU A 146 5.77 -17.04 24.18
CA GLU A 146 4.75 -17.08 23.12
C GLU A 146 3.34 -17.29 23.68
N ALA A 147 3.20 -18.19 24.66
CA ALA A 147 1.93 -18.46 25.32
C ALA A 147 1.43 -17.23 26.11
N TYR A 148 2.29 -16.55 26.87
CA TYR A 148 1.91 -15.32 27.57
C TYR A 148 1.58 -14.17 26.62
N SER A 149 2.31 -14.03 25.51
CA SER A 149 2.02 -13.02 24.49
C SER A 149 0.64 -13.28 23.86
N SER A 150 0.33 -14.53 23.52
CA SER A 150 -0.99 -14.92 23.01
C SER A 150 -2.11 -14.67 24.04
N ALA A 151 -1.79 -14.78 25.32
CA ALA A 151 -2.68 -14.46 26.43
C ALA A 151 -2.74 -12.95 26.78
N GLY A 152 -1.99 -12.07 26.10
CA GLY A 152 -1.94 -10.64 26.37
C GLY A 152 -1.27 -10.25 27.70
N ALA A 153 -0.45 -11.14 28.27
CA ALA A 153 0.32 -10.91 29.49
C ALA A 153 1.75 -10.46 29.14
N GLU A 154 1.87 -9.23 28.65
CA GLU A 154 3.12 -8.72 28.03
C GLU A 154 4.30 -8.68 29.01
N GLY A 155 4.04 -8.42 30.29
CA GLY A 155 5.06 -8.42 31.36
C GLY A 155 5.76 -9.76 31.48
N GLU A 156 4.99 -10.82 31.67
CA GLU A 156 5.46 -12.19 31.76
C GLU A 156 6.05 -12.68 30.43
N ALA A 157 5.44 -12.30 29.30
CA ALA A 157 5.94 -12.63 27.98
C ALA A 157 7.38 -12.12 27.79
N ALA A 158 7.64 -10.84 28.07
CA ALA A 158 8.98 -10.29 27.93
C ALA A 158 9.96 -10.84 28.97
N ALA A 159 9.53 -11.11 30.20
CA ALA A 159 10.40 -11.73 31.21
C ALA A 159 10.87 -13.12 30.79
N PHE A 160 9.99 -13.93 30.20
CA PHE A 160 10.36 -15.25 29.66
C PHE A 160 11.13 -15.16 28.34
N ALA A 161 10.84 -14.18 27.48
CA ALA A 161 11.63 -13.93 26.27
C ALA A 161 13.07 -13.48 26.62
N ALA A 162 13.26 -12.68 27.68
CA ALA A 162 14.59 -12.34 28.21
C ALA A 162 15.35 -13.60 28.65
N ARG A 163 14.70 -14.50 29.41
CA ARG A 163 15.29 -15.80 29.81
C ARG A 163 15.62 -16.67 28.60
N ALA A 164 14.76 -16.67 27.58
CA ALA A 164 15.02 -17.39 26.35
C ALA A 164 16.26 -16.83 25.65
N LEU A 165 16.38 -15.50 25.53
CA LEU A 165 17.54 -14.84 24.95
C LEU A 165 18.85 -15.15 25.71
N GLU A 166 18.81 -15.18 27.04
CA GLU A 166 19.95 -15.56 27.89
C GLU A 166 20.42 -17.00 27.64
N ALA A 167 19.49 -17.90 27.31
CA ALA A 167 19.79 -19.30 27.01
C ALA A 167 20.32 -19.52 25.57
N ALA A 168 20.35 -18.50 24.71
CA ALA A 168 20.79 -18.64 23.33
C ALA A 168 22.29 -18.91 23.22
N THR A 169 22.64 -20.00 22.54
CA THR A 169 24.03 -20.48 22.43
C THR A 169 24.69 -20.16 21.09
N THR A 170 23.91 -20.03 20.02
CA THR A 170 24.43 -19.67 18.67
C THR A 170 24.06 -18.24 18.28
N PRO A 171 24.82 -17.60 17.37
CA PRO A 171 24.49 -16.26 16.86
C PRO A 171 23.11 -16.19 16.20
N GLU A 172 22.73 -17.20 15.41
CA GLU A 172 21.44 -17.25 14.71
C GLU A 172 20.26 -17.39 15.69
N ASP A 173 20.39 -18.28 16.68
CA ASP A 173 19.37 -18.47 17.74
C ASP A 173 19.25 -17.20 18.58
N ARG A 174 20.39 -16.56 18.91
CA ARG A 174 20.39 -15.28 19.62
C ARG A 174 19.68 -14.18 18.85
N ALA A 175 19.91 -14.08 17.54
CA ALA A 175 19.26 -13.09 16.70
C ALA A 175 17.73 -13.31 16.64
N ALA A 176 17.28 -14.56 16.48
CA ALA A 176 15.86 -14.90 16.49
C ALA A 176 15.19 -14.56 17.84
N ARG A 177 15.80 -14.98 18.96
CA ARG A 177 15.26 -14.71 20.30
C ARG A 177 15.29 -13.23 20.67
N LEU A 178 16.28 -12.48 20.17
CA LEU A 178 16.34 -11.03 20.34
C LEU A 178 15.15 -10.37 19.63
N ALA A 179 14.84 -10.77 18.41
CA ALA A 179 13.69 -10.22 17.67
C ALA A 179 12.35 -10.51 18.39
N ASP A 180 12.17 -11.71 18.94
CA ASP A 180 10.98 -12.03 19.73
C ASP A 180 10.91 -11.24 21.04
N TYR A 181 12.06 -11.05 21.70
CA TYR A 181 12.15 -10.24 22.90
C TYR A 181 11.82 -8.77 22.64
N GLU A 182 12.38 -8.17 21.58
CA GLU A 182 12.09 -6.79 21.19
C GLU A 182 10.60 -6.59 20.86
N ARG A 183 9.96 -7.57 20.23
CA ARG A 183 8.50 -7.55 19.98
C ARG A 183 7.71 -7.53 21.29
N ALA A 184 8.10 -8.34 22.28
CA ALA A 184 7.47 -8.36 23.59
C ALA A 184 7.69 -7.05 24.37
N LEU A 185 8.87 -6.43 24.25
CA LEU A 185 9.16 -5.13 24.84
C LEU A 185 8.28 -4.02 24.27
N GLN A 186 8.04 -4.01 22.95
CA GLN A 186 7.20 -3.02 22.29
C GLN A 186 5.73 -3.08 22.71
N ALA A 187 5.23 -4.26 23.07
CA ALA A 187 3.86 -4.44 23.56
C ALA A 187 3.69 -4.05 25.04
N MET A 188 4.79 -3.87 25.78
CA MET A 188 4.76 -3.67 27.23
C MET A 188 4.43 -2.22 27.64
N PRO A 189 3.53 -2.01 28.64
CA PRO A 189 3.33 -0.70 29.23
C PRO A 189 4.58 -0.16 29.96
N GLY A 190 4.82 1.15 29.87
CA GLY A 190 6.00 1.83 30.44
C GLY A 190 6.32 1.48 31.91
N PRO A 191 5.35 1.47 32.85
CA PRO A 191 5.62 1.07 34.23
C PRO A 191 6.06 -0.39 34.39
N GLY A 192 5.54 -1.29 33.55
CA GLY A 192 5.97 -2.69 33.51
C GLY A 192 7.40 -2.81 33.00
N LEU A 193 7.74 -2.06 31.95
CA LEU A 193 9.08 -2.04 31.36
C LEU A 193 10.12 -1.50 32.35
N ALA A 194 9.78 -0.45 33.10
CA ALA A 194 10.65 0.09 34.14
C ALA A 194 10.99 -0.96 35.23
N ARG A 195 10.01 -1.79 35.63
CA ARG A 195 10.25 -2.89 36.57
C ARG A 195 11.13 -3.97 35.96
N LEU A 196 10.86 -4.38 34.72
CA LEU A 196 11.68 -5.36 34.01
C LEU A 196 13.15 -4.91 33.91
N VAL A 197 13.41 -3.66 33.52
CA VAL A 197 14.77 -3.11 33.45
C VAL A 197 15.47 -3.09 34.81
N ALA A 198 14.73 -2.84 35.90
CA ALA A 198 15.27 -2.86 37.25
C ALA A 198 15.57 -4.28 37.77
N ASP A 199 14.79 -5.27 37.34
CA ASP A 199 14.92 -6.67 37.79
C ASP A 199 15.98 -7.46 37.01
N LEU A 200 16.31 -7.04 35.78
CA LEU A 200 17.32 -7.69 34.94
C LEU A 200 18.74 -7.42 35.44
N ASP A 201 19.60 -8.45 35.42
CA ASP A 201 21.04 -8.28 35.64
C ASP A 201 21.62 -7.43 34.51
N ARG A 202 22.40 -6.40 34.86
CA ARG A 202 23.01 -5.49 33.88
C ARG A 202 23.94 -6.19 32.89
N LYS A 203 24.51 -7.33 33.25
CA LYS A 203 25.34 -8.18 32.38
C LYS A 203 24.51 -9.09 31.46
N SER A 204 23.20 -9.16 31.66
CA SER A 204 22.32 -9.95 30.81
C SER A 204 22.28 -9.36 29.40
N PRO A 205 22.33 -10.18 28.34
CA PRO A 205 22.09 -9.72 26.97
C PRO A 205 20.68 -9.14 26.77
N ALA A 206 19.74 -9.40 27.67
CA ALA A 206 18.39 -8.83 27.64
C ALA A 206 18.32 -7.39 28.21
N TRP A 207 19.28 -6.99 29.06
CA TRP A 207 19.21 -5.67 29.70
C TRP A 207 19.33 -4.50 28.70
N PRO A 208 20.32 -4.47 27.77
CA PRO A 208 20.49 -3.31 26.88
C PRO A 208 19.28 -3.00 25.98
N PRO A 209 18.62 -3.97 25.31
CA PRO A 209 17.42 -3.70 24.51
C PRO A 209 16.24 -3.16 25.34
N ALA A 210 16.03 -3.69 26.54
CA ALA A 210 14.97 -3.22 27.44
C ALA A 210 15.25 -1.81 27.96
N ALA A 211 16.48 -1.56 28.39
CA ALA A 211 16.94 -0.24 28.83
C ALA A 211 16.80 0.80 27.71
N LEU A 212 17.14 0.45 26.47
CA LEU A 212 16.98 1.34 25.32
C LEU A 212 15.51 1.67 25.05
N THR A 213 14.64 0.65 25.10
CA THR A 213 13.20 0.85 24.93
C THR A 213 12.65 1.78 25.99
N LEU A 214 13.06 1.61 27.25
CA LEU A 214 12.68 2.50 28.35
C LEU A 214 13.21 3.92 28.17
N ALA A 215 14.48 4.07 27.76
CA ALA A 215 15.09 5.37 27.51
C ALA A 215 14.33 6.15 26.42
N ARG A 216 13.87 5.47 25.37
CA ARG A 216 13.02 6.08 24.31
C ARG A 216 11.67 6.53 24.86
N ILE A 217 11.00 5.71 25.69
CA ILE A 217 9.74 6.09 26.33
C ILE A 217 9.93 7.30 27.24
N GLN A 218 10.98 7.31 28.05
CA GLN A 218 11.31 8.43 28.94
C GLN A 218 11.60 9.71 28.16
N LEU A 219 12.36 9.61 27.06
CA LEU A 219 12.62 10.73 26.17
C LEU A 219 11.32 11.31 25.59
N HIS A 220 10.41 10.45 25.11
CA HIS A 220 9.09 10.87 24.62
C HIS A 220 8.21 11.48 25.72
N ALA A 221 8.33 11.01 26.96
CA ALA A 221 7.64 11.59 28.12
C ALA A 221 8.28 12.92 28.59
N GLY A 222 9.38 13.36 27.98
CA GLY A 222 10.12 14.57 28.37
C GLY A 222 11.10 14.39 29.53
N ASP A 223 11.23 13.17 30.06
CA ASP A 223 12.16 12.82 31.13
C ASP A 223 13.58 12.59 30.61
N ARG A 224 14.19 13.69 30.16
CA ARG A 224 15.51 13.68 29.51
C ARG A 224 16.62 13.19 30.45
N SER A 225 16.52 13.45 31.76
CA SER A 225 17.57 13.08 32.71
C SER A 225 17.70 11.56 32.80
N HIS A 226 16.59 10.86 33.05
CA HIS A 226 16.63 9.40 33.15
C HIS A 226 16.93 8.73 31.81
N ALA A 227 16.43 9.28 30.70
CA ALA A 227 16.74 8.79 29.36
C ALA A 227 18.25 8.87 29.04
N ASP A 228 18.90 9.99 29.38
CA ASP A 228 20.34 10.19 29.19
C ASP A 228 21.17 9.27 30.09
N ASP A 229 20.73 9.07 31.34
CA ASP A 229 21.40 8.16 32.28
C ASP A 229 21.34 6.71 31.79
N LEU A 230 20.18 6.24 31.32
CA LEU A 230 20.06 4.91 30.71
C LEU A 230 20.91 4.80 29.44
N ALA A 231 20.91 5.80 28.57
CA ALA A 231 21.73 5.79 27.37
C ALA A 231 23.23 5.70 27.68
N ARG A 232 23.72 6.45 28.67
CA ARG A 232 25.11 6.34 29.16
C ARG A 232 25.41 4.96 29.72
N GLN A 233 24.49 4.39 30.48
CA GLN A 233 24.66 3.05 31.05
C GLN A 233 24.70 1.96 29.98
N ILE A 234 23.85 2.07 28.96
CA ILE A 234 23.89 1.17 27.80
C ILE A 234 25.24 1.26 27.10
N LEU A 235 25.73 2.47 26.84
CA LEU A 235 27.00 2.69 26.13
C LEU A 235 28.23 2.24 26.93
N SER A 236 28.12 2.07 28.25
CA SER A 236 29.19 1.47 29.04
C SER A 236 29.22 -0.06 28.93
N GLU A 237 28.10 -0.71 28.62
CA GLU A 237 28.01 -2.17 28.45
C GLU A 237 28.20 -2.59 26.98
N VAL A 238 27.61 -1.86 26.05
CA VAL A 238 27.64 -2.13 24.61
C VAL A 238 28.01 -0.86 23.84
N ASN A 239 29.10 -0.92 23.06
CA ASN A 239 29.64 0.25 22.34
C ASN A 239 29.46 0.18 20.82
N THR A 240 28.90 -0.92 20.29
CA THR A 240 28.66 -1.15 18.87
C THR A 240 27.33 -1.86 18.65
N GLY A 241 26.79 -1.79 17.43
CA GLY A 241 25.55 -2.43 17.03
C GLY A 241 24.28 -1.63 17.33
N PRO A 242 23.10 -2.16 16.97
CA PRO A 242 21.84 -1.40 16.94
C PRO A 242 21.43 -0.78 18.28
N VAL A 243 21.73 -1.47 19.39
CA VAL A 243 21.40 -0.96 20.73
C VAL A 243 22.30 0.23 21.12
N ALA A 244 23.59 0.14 20.82
CA ALA A 244 24.53 1.25 21.06
C ALA A 244 24.19 2.45 20.18
N GLU A 245 23.90 2.24 18.89
CA GLU A 245 23.42 3.28 17.97
C GLU A 245 22.12 3.91 18.48
N GLY A 246 21.18 3.09 18.97
CA GLY A 246 19.96 3.56 19.60
C GLY A 246 20.21 4.44 20.84
N ALA A 247 21.15 4.07 21.70
CA ALA A 247 21.51 4.87 22.87
C ALA A 247 22.21 6.18 22.48
N GLN A 248 23.11 6.16 21.50
CA GLN A 248 23.71 7.37 20.92
C GLN A 248 22.64 8.30 20.34
N SER A 249 21.60 7.73 19.73
CA SER A 249 20.46 8.47 19.19
C SER A 249 19.68 9.19 20.28
N VAL A 250 19.45 8.53 21.43
CA VAL A 250 18.84 9.16 22.61
C VAL A 250 19.68 10.34 23.10
N GLN A 251 21.01 10.16 23.22
CA GLN A 251 21.91 11.25 23.62
C GLN A 251 21.93 12.40 22.60
N LEU A 252 21.91 12.08 21.31
CA LEU A 252 21.84 13.09 20.25
C LEU A 252 20.53 13.87 20.32
N ALA A 253 19.40 13.19 20.53
CA ALA A 253 18.10 13.85 20.68
C ALA A 253 18.11 14.84 21.87
N ILE A 254 18.67 14.42 23.00
CA ILE A 254 18.76 15.24 24.21
C ILE A 254 19.68 16.45 24.00
N SER A 255 20.91 16.23 23.52
CA SER A 255 21.88 17.30 23.27
C SER A 255 21.42 18.28 22.18
N SER A 256 20.87 17.77 21.09
CA SER A 256 20.39 18.61 19.99
C SER A 256 19.13 19.40 20.35
N SER A 257 18.32 18.93 21.30
CA SER A 257 17.19 19.73 21.84
C SER A 257 17.64 20.95 22.62
N ALA A 258 18.84 20.92 23.22
CA ALA A 258 19.46 22.07 23.89
C ALA A 258 20.12 23.05 22.91
N ASN A 259 20.54 22.56 21.74
CA ASN A 259 21.21 23.33 20.69
C ASN A 259 20.26 23.64 19.52
N VAL A 260 19.12 24.28 19.78
CA VAL A 260 18.20 24.72 18.72
C VAL A 260 18.44 26.18 18.40
N LYS A 261 18.67 26.49 17.12
CA LYS A 261 18.71 27.86 16.60
C LYS A 261 17.34 28.18 15.99
N PRO A 262 16.52 29.07 16.61
CA PRO A 262 15.12 29.27 16.23
C PRO A 262 14.88 29.66 14.77
N THR A 263 15.88 30.21 14.07
CA THR A 263 15.77 30.64 12.68
C THR A 263 16.60 29.80 11.70
N LEU A 264 17.16 28.66 12.11
CA LEU A 264 17.96 27.80 11.23
C LEU A 264 17.09 26.70 10.61
N ILE A 265 16.94 26.75 9.28
CA ILE A 265 16.31 25.70 8.48
C ILE A 265 17.40 24.76 7.95
N GLY A 266 17.20 23.46 8.11
CA GLY A 266 18.02 22.44 7.46
C GLY A 266 17.47 22.05 6.09
N ILE A 267 18.34 21.82 5.12
CA ILE A 267 17.99 21.27 3.81
C ILE A 267 18.82 20.00 3.62
N ALA A 268 18.13 18.88 3.39
CA ALA A 268 18.76 17.59 3.09
C ALA A 268 18.34 17.17 1.68
N LEU A 269 19.28 17.18 0.72
CA LEU A 269 19.02 16.84 -0.68
C LEU A 269 20.17 16.02 -1.27
N PRO A 270 19.94 15.20 -2.31
CA PRO A 270 21.01 14.52 -3.02
C PRO A 270 21.71 15.51 -3.95
N LEU A 271 22.79 16.14 -3.47
CA LEU A 271 23.53 17.18 -4.18
C LEU A 271 24.60 16.61 -5.11
N THR A 272 24.81 15.31 -5.08
CA THR A 272 25.71 14.54 -5.94
C THR A 272 24.97 13.36 -6.58
N GLY A 273 25.61 12.72 -7.56
CA GLY A 273 25.04 11.56 -8.27
C GLY A 273 23.89 11.91 -9.22
N ASP A 274 23.08 10.89 -9.53
CA ASP A 274 22.05 10.94 -10.58
C ASP A 274 20.91 11.92 -10.29
N PHE A 275 20.65 12.22 -9.02
CA PHE A 275 19.58 13.12 -8.60
C PHE A 275 19.99 14.59 -8.51
N LYS A 276 21.27 14.92 -8.74
CA LYS A 276 21.78 16.30 -8.60
C LYS A 276 20.97 17.33 -9.39
N ALA A 277 20.62 17.02 -10.65
CA ALA A 277 19.89 17.96 -11.50
C ALA A 277 18.51 18.33 -10.92
N PHE A 278 17.83 17.39 -10.27
CA PHE A 278 16.57 17.63 -9.58
C PHE A 278 16.79 18.44 -8.28
N SER A 279 17.86 18.17 -7.54
CA SER A 279 18.23 18.97 -6.36
C SER A 279 18.57 20.42 -6.72
N ASP A 280 19.25 20.67 -7.84
CA ASP A 280 19.54 22.02 -8.31
C ASP A 280 18.25 22.80 -8.61
N GLN A 281 17.24 22.14 -9.17
CA GLN A 281 15.91 22.73 -9.40
C GLN A 281 15.25 23.13 -8.08
N ILE A 282 15.25 22.23 -7.10
CA ILE A 282 14.68 22.46 -5.77
C ILE A 282 15.40 23.59 -5.03
N LEU A 283 16.73 23.59 -5.05
CA LEU A 283 17.53 24.64 -4.42
C LEU A 283 17.23 26.03 -4.98
N ASN A 284 16.95 26.14 -6.29
CA ASN A 284 16.52 27.41 -6.88
C ASN A 284 15.18 27.90 -6.27
N ALA A 285 14.20 27.02 -6.12
CA ALA A 285 12.93 27.36 -5.50
C ALA A 285 13.07 27.73 -4.01
N LEU A 286 13.84 26.95 -3.24
CA LEU A 286 14.15 27.23 -1.84
C LEU A 286 14.88 28.57 -1.69
N ALA A 287 15.78 28.90 -2.63
CA ALA A 287 16.51 30.14 -2.62
C ALA A 287 15.64 31.38 -2.86
N LEU A 288 14.67 31.25 -3.75
CA LEU A 288 13.67 32.28 -3.99
C LEU A 288 12.80 32.49 -2.73
N ALA A 289 12.43 31.42 -2.03
CA ALA A 289 11.50 31.48 -0.91
C ALA A 289 12.11 32.01 0.40
N ILE A 290 13.33 31.60 0.75
CA ILE A 290 13.90 31.84 2.09
C ILE A 290 15.01 32.91 2.06
N ASP A 291 15.47 33.35 0.88
CA ASP A 291 16.69 34.15 0.69
C ASP A 291 17.90 33.51 1.40
N LEU A 292 18.60 32.62 0.69
CA LEU A 292 19.80 31.94 1.20
C LEU A 292 20.95 32.91 1.57
N GLN A 293 20.83 34.20 1.24
CA GLN A 293 21.81 35.22 1.59
C GLN A 293 21.56 35.89 2.95
N ASN A 294 20.60 35.38 3.74
CA ASN A 294 20.36 35.78 5.14
C ASN A 294 20.00 37.27 5.33
N ARG A 295 19.30 37.90 4.37
CA ARG A 295 18.81 39.28 4.55
C ARG A 295 17.50 39.34 5.34
N SER A 296 16.85 38.20 5.53
CA SER A 296 15.58 37.99 6.22
C SER A 296 15.73 37.61 7.70
N GLY A 297 16.94 37.30 8.17
CA GLY A 297 17.20 36.76 9.51
C GLY A 297 16.98 35.24 9.65
N VAL A 298 16.57 34.57 8.56
CA VAL A 298 16.48 33.11 8.45
C VAL A 298 17.81 32.56 7.96
N GLN A 299 18.36 31.58 8.68
CA GLN A 299 19.60 30.90 8.34
C GLN A 299 19.29 29.55 7.69
N VAL A 300 20.20 29.08 6.84
CA VAL A 300 20.06 27.78 6.18
C VAL A 300 21.35 26.97 6.34
N SER A 301 21.21 25.69 6.67
CA SER A 301 22.29 24.69 6.56
C SER A 301 21.87 23.63 5.54
N VAL A 302 22.76 23.29 4.62
CA VAL A 302 22.49 22.34 3.54
C VAL A 302 23.42 21.14 3.70
N LYS A 303 22.89 19.92 3.62
CA LYS A 303 23.64 18.66 3.67
C LYS A 303 23.32 17.80 2.45
N ASP A 304 24.37 17.17 1.92
CA ASP A 304 24.26 16.21 0.83
C ASP A 304 23.87 14.82 1.37
N THR A 305 22.74 14.29 0.92
CA THR A 305 22.29 12.93 1.22
C THR A 305 22.94 11.87 0.33
N ARG A 306 23.65 12.29 -0.73
CA ARG A 306 24.29 11.46 -1.76
C ARG A 306 23.37 10.54 -2.55
N GLY A 307 22.06 10.66 -2.39
CA GLY A 307 21.12 9.71 -2.99
C GLY A 307 20.93 8.42 -2.19
N GLU A 308 21.43 8.38 -0.94
CA GLU A 308 21.61 7.13 -0.18
C GLU A 308 20.80 7.16 1.14
N PRO A 309 20.16 6.06 1.56
CA PRO A 309 19.46 5.99 2.85
C PRO A 309 20.33 6.38 4.06
N ASP A 310 21.54 5.83 4.13
CA ASP A 310 22.49 6.12 5.21
C ASP A 310 22.99 7.58 5.16
N GLY A 311 23.21 8.08 3.93
CA GLY A 311 23.57 9.49 3.72
C GLY A 311 22.46 10.44 4.15
N ALA A 312 21.19 10.08 3.91
CA ALA A 312 20.03 10.85 4.35
C ALA A 312 19.88 10.87 5.88
N ALA A 313 20.05 9.72 6.55
CA ALA A 313 20.05 9.67 8.01
C ALA A 313 21.21 10.48 8.62
N GLN A 314 22.41 10.39 8.04
CA GLN A 314 23.56 11.18 8.47
C GLN A 314 23.35 12.68 8.28
N ALA A 315 22.74 13.09 7.16
CA ALA A 315 22.39 14.48 6.90
C ALA A 315 21.45 15.04 7.98
N VAL A 316 20.47 14.25 8.43
CA VAL A 316 19.58 14.62 9.54
C VAL A 316 20.36 14.84 10.84
N ASP A 317 21.31 13.95 11.17
CA ASP A 317 22.15 14.09 12.36
C ASP A 317 23.03 15.35 12.31
N ASP A 318 23.61 15.64 11.16
CA ASP A 318 24.47 16.80 10.99
C ASP A 318 23.65 18.11 11.04
N LEU A 319 22.45 18.13 10.48
CA LEU A 319 21.51 19.25 10.62
C LEU A 319 21.05 19.44 12.07
N ALA A 320 20.83 18.34 12.80
CA ALA A 320 20.48 18.39 14.20
C ALA A 320 21.62 18.97 15.07
N LYS A 321 22.88 18.64 14.76
CA LYS A 321 24.09 19.21 15.39
C LYS A 321 24.30 20.69 15.02
N ASP A 322 24.00 21.08 13.79
CA ASP A 322 24.06 22.49 13.36
C ASP A 322 23.03 23.36 14.08
N GLY A 323 21.98 22.74 14.60
CA GLY A 323 20.92 23.33 15.41
C GLY A 323 19.66 23.66 14.62
N ALA A 324 19.41 22.95 13.51
CA ALA A 324 18.22 23.17 12.70
C ALA A 324 16.94 22.97 13.53
N ILE A 325 15.97 23.87 13.34
CA ILE A 325 14.64 23.78 13.97
C ILE A 325 13.66 22.92 13.15
N VAL A 326 13.90 22.80 11.84
CA VAL A 326 13.14 21.98 10.89
C VAL A 326 14.05 21.57 9.73
N ILE A 327 13.76 20.45 9.08
CA ILE A 327 14.44 19.97 7.87
C ILE A 327 13.46 19.99 6.68
N LEU A 328 13.92 20.44 5.52
CA LEU A 328 13.25 20.29 4.24
C LEU A 328 13.97 19.24 3.37
N GLY A 329 13.20 18.33 2.78
CA GLY A 329 13.71 17.19 2.00
C GLY A 329 13.81 15.89 2.80
N PRO A 330 14.40 14.82 2.24
CA PRO A 330 14.93 14.70 0.87
C PRO A 330 13.82 14.38 -0.16
N ILE A 331 14.22 14.07 -1.39
CA ILE A 331 13.32 13.75 -2.51
C ILE A 331 13.25 12.27 -2.88
N GLY A 332 14.32 11.51 -2.63
CA GLY A 332 14.38 10.09 -2.95
C GLY A 332 13.37 9.28 -2.15
N LEU A 333 12.89 8.17 -2.70
CA LEU A 333 11.89 7.34 -2.01
C LEU A 333 12.49 6.66 -0.77
N THR A 334 13.64 6.01 -0.93
CA THR A 334 14.34 5.32 0.15
C THR A 334 15.05 6.28 1.10
N GLU A 335 15.64 7.35 0.57
CA GLU A 335 16.19 8.46 1.36
C GLU A 335 15.12 9.11 2.25
N GLY A 336 13.93 9.35 1.70
CA GLY A 336 12.80 9.95 2.40
C GLY A 336 12.43 9.15 3.64
N SER A 337 12.27 7.83 3.50
CA SER A 337 11.99 6.95 4.64
C SER A 337 13.10 6.98 5.68
N ALA A 338 14.36 6.88 5.27
CA ALA A 338 15.49 6.87 6.20
C ALA A 338 15.63 8.19 6.97
N ALA A 339 15.54 9.32 6.27
CA ALA A 339 15.54 10.64 6.90
C ALA A 339 14.35 10.84 7.84
N ALA A 340 13.15 10.41 7.44
CA ALA A 340 11.94 10.53 8.26
C ALA A 340 12.02 9.69 9.54
N VAL A 341 12.43 8.42 9.44
CA VAL A 341 12.67 7.56 10.61
C VAL A 341 13.69 8.22 11.53
N ARG A 342 14.79 8.72 10.96
CA ARG A 342 15.84 9.34 11.76
C ARG A 342 15.38 10.63 12.45
N ALA A 343 14.67 11.49 11.71
CA ALA A 343 14.13 12.75 12.21
C ALA A 343 13.14 12.52 13.37
N GLN A 344 12.28 11.51 13.24
CA GLN A 344 11.37 11.07 14.30
C GLN A 344 12.13 10.58 15.55
N GLN A 345 13.17 9.76 15.37
CA GLN A 345 13.97 9.24 16.49
C GLN A 345 14.63 10.33 17.33
N ILE A 346 15.08 11.43 16.69
CA ILE A 346 15.80 12.51 17.37
C ILE A 346 14.94 13.76 17.64
N GLY A 347 13.65 13.72 17.30
CA GLY A 347 12.69 14.79 17.58
C GLY A 347 12.96 16.08 16.79
N ILE A 348 13.31 15.97 15.51
CA ILE A 348 13.42 17.12 14.60
C ILE A 348 12.30 17.07 13.55
N PRO A 349 11.49 18.14 13.41
CA PRO A 349 10.48 18.19 12.37
C PRO A 349 11.12 18.11 11.00
N ILE A 350 10.57 17.26 10.12
CA ILE A 350 10.98 17.14 8.73
C ILE A 350 9.76 17.33 7.83
N VAL A 351 9.86 18.23 6.86
CA VAL A 351 8.91 18.35 5.75
C VAL A 351 9.54 17.64 4.57
N SER A 352 9.17 16.38 4.39
CA SER A 352 9.69 15.53 3.32
C SER A 352 9.17 16.00 1.96
N LEU A 353 10.08 16.06 1.00
CA LEU A 353 9.79 16.31 -0.42
C LEU A 353 9.76 15.00 -1.22
N SER A 354 9.71 13.87 -0.52
CA SER A 354 9.62 12.54 -1.11
C SER A 354 8.16 12.12 -1.29
N ALA A 355 7.88 11.47 -2.42
CA ALA A 355 6.56 10.93 -2.72
C ALA A 355 6.31 9.55 -2.08
N THR A 356 7.15 9.12 -1.13
CA THR A 356 6.99 7.82 -0.46
C THR A 356 5.64 7.68 0.23
N GLU A 357 4.96 6.59 -0.11
CA GLU A 357 3.71 6.20 0.54
C GLU A 357 3.94 5.88 2.02
N GLY A 358 2.99 6.22 2.87
CA GLY A 358 3.10 5.90 4.29
C GLY A 358 4.11 6.75 5.08
N ILE A 359 4.84 7.69 4.46
CA ILE A 359 5.95 8.39 5.14
C ILE A 359 5.49 9.20 6.37
N THR A 360 4.30 9.81 6.32
CA THR A 360 3.72 10.56 7.43
C THR A 360 3.25 9.68 8.59
N GLN A 361 3.07 8.37 8.35
CA GLN A 361 2.68 7.40 9.37
C GLN A 361 3.87 6.97 10.24
N ILE A 362 5.10 7.36 9.88
CA ILE A 362 6.31 7.10 10.67
C ILE A 362 6.24 7.79 12.03
N GLY A 363 5.69 9.01 12.11
CA GLY A 363 5.48 9.69 13.38
C GLY A 363 5.17 11.18 13.27
N GLU A 364 4.87 11.79 14.41
CA GLU A 364 4.40 13.17 14.55
C GLU A 364 5.41 14.27 14.13
N TYR A 365 6.70 13.93 13.99
CA TYR A 365 7.71 14.87 13.48
C TYR A 365 7.83 14.83 11.95
N VAL A 366 7.10 13.93 11.28
CA VAL A 366 7.20 13.70 9.84
C VAL A 366 6.01 14.31 9.11
N PHE A 367 6.27 15.37 8.38
CA PHE A 367 5.33 16.05 7.49
C PHE A 367 5.73 15.79 6.04
N ARG A 368 4.80 15.99 5.11
CA ARG A 368 5.05 15.84 3.67
C ARG A 368 4.41 16.98 2.91
N ASP A 369 5.16 17.57 1.99
CA ASP A 369 4.66 18.54 1.02
C ASP A 369 4.91 18.04 -0.41
N MET A 370 4.33 16.87 -0.69
CA MET A 370 4.48 16.17 -1.97
C MET A 370 3.23 15.32 -2.22
N LEU A 371 2.70 15.38 -3.45
CA LEU A 371 1.58 14.55 -3.86
C LEU A 371 2.04 13.10 -4.06
N THR A 372 1.37 12.14 -3.41
CA THR A 372 1.64 10.73 -3.67
C THR A 372 0.88 10.23 -4.89
N LYS A 373 1.43 9.20 -5.52
CA LYS A 373 0.84 8.60 -6.71
C LYS A 373 -0.54 8.01 -6.41
N SER A 374 -0.68 7.33 -5.27
CA SER A 374 -1.96 6.76 -4.85
C SER A 374 -3.01 7.84 -4.58
N ALA A 375 -2.63 8.96 -3.96
CA ALA A 375 -3.55 10.06 -3.68
C ALA A 375 -4.11 10.65 -4.99
N GLY A 376 -3.25 10.87 -5.99
CA GLY A 376 -3.68 11.32 -7.32
C GLY A 376 -4.62 10.33 -8.01
N ALA A 377 -4.28 9.04 -8.02
CA ALA A 377 -5.09 7.99 -8.62
C ALA A 377 -6.48 7.87 -7.96
N ARG A 378 -6.51 7.81 -6.62
CA ARG A 378 -7.73 7.76 -5.82
C ARG A 378 -8.60 8.99 -6.06
N ALA A 379 -8.01 10.18 -6.17
CA ALA A 379 -8.76 11.40 -6.46
C ALA A 379 -9.47 11.33 -7.82
N VAL A 380 -8.76 10.91 -8.88
CA VAL A 380 -9.35 10.75 -10.23
C VAL A 380 -10.46 9.71 -10.24
N ALA A 381 -10.27 8.56 -9.59
CA ALA A 381 -11.30 7.52 -9.45
C ALA A 381 -12.56 8.06 -8.74
N GLN A 382 -12.39 8.78 -7.63
CA GLN A 382 -13.51 9.36 -6.88
C GLN A 382 -14.25 10.45 -7.66
N TYR A 383 -13.52 11.28 -8.41
CA TYR A 383 -14.13 12.29 -9.28
C TYR A 383 -14.96 11.62 -10.40
N ALA A 384 -14.40 10.61 -11.07
CA ALA A 384 -15.12 9.90 -12.12
C ALA A 384 -16.43 9.28 -11.61
N GLN A 385 -16.40 8.62 -10.45
CA GLN A 385 -17.59 8.03 -9.86
C GLN A 385 -18.61 9.08 -9.39
N LYS A 386 -18.16 10.11 -8.65
CA LYS A 386 -19.07 11.05 -7.96
C LYS A 386 -19.55 12.21 -8.83
N LYS A 387 -18.74 12.65 -9.80
CA LYS A 387 -19.00 13.85 -10.61
C LYS A 387 -19.31 13.52 -12.05
N LEU A 388 -18.70 12.48 -12.61
CA LEU A 388 -19.01 12.01 -13.96
C LEU A 388 -20.06 10.88 -13.98
N ASN A 389 -20.45 10.35 -12.82
CA ASN A 389 -21.36 9.20 -12.68
C ASN A 389 -20.89 7.95 -13.45
N ALA A 390 -19.58 7.75 -13.55
CA ALA A 390 -19.01 6.55 -14.16
C ALA A 390 -19.11 5.38 -13.17
N HIS A 391 -19.67 4.25 -13.63
CA HIS A 391 -19.90 3.04 -12.85
C HIS A 391 -19.09 1.85 -13.35
N SER A 392 -18.68 1.85 -14.61
CA SER A 392 -17.83 0.80 -15.18
C SER A 392 -16.55 1.37 -15.80
N PHE A 393 -15.43 0.71 -15.55
CA PHE A 393 -14.10 1.22 -15.89
C PHE A 393 -13.29 0.23 -16.71
N GLY A 394 -12.58 0.74 -17.70
CA GLY A 394 -11.47 0.08 -18.37
C GLY A 394 -10.13 0.60 -17.84
N ILE A 395 -9.10 -0.25 -17.80
CA ILE A 395 -7.73 0.15 -17.41
C ILE A 395 -6.74 -0.44 -18.41
N ILE A 396 -5.83 0.39 -18.94
CA ILE A 396 -4.68 -0.08 -19.75
C ILE A 396 -3.37 0.46 -19.17
N ALA A 397 -2.55 -0.42 -18.60
CA ALA A 397 -1.42 -0.04 -17.75
C ALA A 397 -0.06 -0.65 -18.19
N PRO A 398 1.07 0.02 -17.95
CA PRO A 398 2.40 -0.55 -18.21
C PRO A 398 2.82 -1.54 -17.12
N ASP A 399 3.46 -2.65 -17.53
CA ASP A 399 4.08 -3.66 -16.65
C ASP A 399 5.29 -3.07 -15.92
N SER A 400 5.01 -2.38 -14.83
CA SER A 400 6.00 -1.59 -14.12
C SER A 400 5.56 -1.32 -12.69
N SER A 401 6.52 -1.09 -11.80
CA SER A 401 6.23 -0.72 -10.41
C SER A 401 5.32 0.52 -10.31
N TYR A 402 5.51 1.50 -11.19
CA TYR A 402 4.63 2.66 -11.29
C TYR A 402 3.20 2.28 -11.72
N GLY A 403 3.07 1.52 -12.82
CA GLY A 403 1.78 1.09 -13.35
C GLY A 403 1.00 0.24 -12.34
N ASP A 404 1.66 -0.70 -11.68
CA ASP A 404 1.06 -1.56 -10.65
C ASP A 404 0.56 -0.77 -9.44
N GLU A 405 1.39 0.13 -8.93
CA GLU A 405 1.08 0.97 -7.77
C GLU A 405 -0.12 1.88 -8.03
N VAL A 406 -0.10 2.58 -9.16
CA VAL A 406 -1.16 3.54 -9.54
C VAL A 406 -2.46 2.82 -9.92
N THR A 407 -2.37 1.70 -10.65
CA THR A 407 -3.54 0.89 -11.02
C THR A 407 -4.22 0.33 -9.79
N ARG A 408 -3.46 -0.24 -8.84
CA ARG A 408 -4.03 -0.76 -7.59
C ARG A 408 -4.74 0.34 -6.82
N ALA A 409 -4.11 1.50 -6.63
CA ALA A 409 -4.71 2.61 -5.91
C ALA A 409 -5.98 3.15 -6.60
N PHE A 410 -6.02 3.18 -7.93
CA PHE A 410 -7.21 3.54 -8.69
C PHE A 410 -8.32 2.50 -8.51
N TRP A 411 -8.01 1.22 -8.71
CA TRP A 411 -8.95 0.11 -8.60
C TRP A 411 -9.54 -0.01 -7.20
N ASP A 412 -8.71 0.05 -6.15
CA ASP A 412 -9.19 0.05 -4.76
C ASP A 412 -10.22 1.17 -4.52
N ALA A 413 -10.00 2.36 -5.09
CA ALA A 413 -10.96 3.47 -4.99
C ALA A 413 -12.23 3.31 -5.82
N ILE A 414 -12.18 2.54 -6.92
CA ILE A 414 -13.37 2.13 -7.69
C ILE A 414 -14.22 1.16 -6.86
N ASP A 415 -13.59 0.13 -6.29
CA ASP A 415 -14.27 -0.86 -5.45
C ASP A 415 -14.86 -0.22 -4.18
N GLU A 416 -14.10 0.66 -3.51
CA GLU A 416 -14.56 1.44 -2.34
C GLU A 416 -15.80 2.31 -2.67
N GLY A 417 -15.95 2.75 -3.92
CA GLY A 417 -17.09 3.56 -4.36
C GLY A 417 -18.26 2.76 -4.96
N GLY A 418 -18.13 1.43 -5.07
CA GLY A 418 -19.17 0.52 -5.55
C GLY A 418 -19.30 0.46 -7.09
N ALA A 419 -18.33 0.99 -7.81
CA ALA A 419 -18.18 0.80 -9.25
C ALA A 419 -17.33 -0.44 -9.54
N GLU A 420 -17.14 -0.78 -10.82
CA GLU A 420 -16.42 -1.99 -11.21
C GLU A 420 -15.46 -1.78 -12.39
N VAL A 421 -14.40 -2.58 -12.44
CA VAL A 421 -13.52 -2.66 -13.61
C VAL A 421 -13.99 -3.79 -14.51
N ARG A 422 -14.42 -3.43 -15.74
CA ARG A 422 -14.95 -4.36 -16.76
C ARG A 422 -13.88 -4.83 -17.74
N ALA A 423 -12.83 -4.04 -17.93
CA ALA A 423 -11.72 -4.39 -18.81
C ALA A 423 -10.38 -3.97 -18.20
N TYR A 424 -9.42 -4.89 -18.18
CA TYR A 424 -8.06 -4.63 -17.71
C TYR A 424 -7.06 -5.25 -18.67
N GLU A 425 -6.16 -4.42 -19.20
CA GLU A 425 -5.04 -4.87 -20.03
C GLU A 425 -3.74 -4.28 -19.52
N HIS A 426 -2.68 -5.05 -19.66
CA HIS A 426 -1.34 -4.64 -19.28
C HIS A 426 -0.37 -4.85 -20.45
N TYR A 427 0.69 -4.05 -20.53
CA TYR A 427 1.66 -4.11 -21.62
C TYR A 427 3.09 -3.93 -21.14
N PRO A 428 4.07 -4.61 -21.78
CA PRO A 428 5.47 -4.43 -21.45
C PRO A 428 5.95 -3.00 -21.61
N GLN A 429 6.88 -2.55 -20.77
CA GLN A 429 7.53 -1.27 -20.95
C GLN A 429 8.15 -1.14 -22.35
N ARG A 430 8.18 0.09 -22.89
CA ARG A 430 8.71 0.42 -24.22
C ARG A 430 7.89 -0.14 -25.39
N THR A 431 6.67 -0.62 -25.14
CA THR A 431 5.71 -0.96 -26.20
C THR A 431 5.44 0.26 -27.09
N THR A 432 5.45 0.05 -28.41
CA THR A 432 5.17 1.10 -29.41
C THR A 432 3.94 0.81 -30.26
N THR A 433 3.39 -0.40 -30.17
CA THR A 433 2.20 -0.84 -30.91
C THR A 433 1.15 -1.36 -29.93
N PHE A 434 0.07 -0.60 -29.76
CA PHE A 434 -0.94 -0.85 -28.73
C PHE A 434 -2.19 -1.57 -29.24
N LYS A 435 -2.35 -1.65 -30.57
CA LYS A 435 -3.52 -2.28 -31.20
C LYS A 435 -3.83 -3.68 -30.65
N PRO A 436 -2.86 -4.60 -30.45
CA PRO A 436 -3.18 -5.93 -29.90
C PRO A 436 -3.77 -5.90 -28.49
N TYR A 437 -3.33 -4.97 -27.65
CA TYR A 437 -3.80 -4.82 -26.27
C TYR A 437 -5.20 -4.23 -26.24
N VAL A 438 -5.42 -3.14 -26.99
CA VAL A 438 -6.75 -2.54 -27.14
C VAL A 438 -7.73 -3.52 -27.76
N SER A 439 -7.29 -4.28 -28.77
CA SER A 439 -8.12 -5.29 -29.44
C SER A 439 -8.61 -6.36 -28.45
N ARG A 440 -7.78 -6.85 -27.53
CA ARG A 440 -8.23 -7.75 -26.46
C ARG A 440 -9.15 -7.05 -25.45
N MET A 441 -8.81 -5.82 -25.03
CA MET A 441 -9.63 -5.01 -24.11
C MET A 441 -11.09 -4.92 -24.57
N VAL A 442 -11.32 -4.80 -25.88
CA VAL A 442 -12.67 -4.67 -26.46
C VAL A 442 -13.18 -5.95 -27.14
N GLY A 443 -12.58 -7.10 -26.84
CA GLY A 443 -13.00 -8.41 -27.32
C GLY A 443 -12.90 -8.59 -28.84
N ARG A 444 -12.00 -7.88 -29.52
CA ARG A 444 -11.75 -7.91 -30.97
C ARG A 444 -10.49 -8.69 -31.35
N SER A 445 -9.80 -9.31 -30.39
CA SER A 445 -8.68 -10.17 -30.75
C SER A 445 -9.20 -11.40 -31.51
N GLN A 446 -8.31 -12.10 -32.22
CA GLN A 446 -8.71 -13.32 -32.94
C GLN A 446 -9.38 -14.31 -32.01
N GLN A 447 -8.81 -14.51 -30.82
CA GLN A 447 -9.31 -15.44 -29.83
C GLN A 447 -10.74 -15.05 -29.38
N ASP A 448 -10.95 -13.78 -29.05
CA ASP A 448 -12.25 -13.29 -28.60
C ASP A 448 -13.31 -13.41 -29.70
N LEU A 449 -12.95 -13.12 -30.95
CA LEU A 449 -13.85 -13.22 -32.09
C LEU A 449 -14.22 -14.67 -32.41
N ASP A 450 -13.30 -15.62 -32.23
CA ASP A 450 -13.57 -17.04 -32.43
C ASP A 450 -14.52 -17.62 -31.37
N GLU A 451 -14.68 -16.95 -30.22
CA GLU A 451 -15.68 -17.31 -29.22
C GLU A 451 -17.07 -16.75 -29.56
N ARG A 452 -17.16 -15.79 -30.50
CA ARG A 452 -18.43 -15.22 -30.96
C ARG A 452 -19.05 -16.08 -32.04
N LYS A 453 -20.20 -16.70 -31.72
CA LYS A 453 -20.97 -17.56 -32.63
C LYS A 453 -21.18 -16.95 -34.03
N GLU A 454 -21.60 -15.68 -34.10
CA GLU A 454 -21.88 -15.00 -35.38
C GLU A 454 -20.61 -14.85 -36.24
N PHE A 455 -19.48 -14.50 -35.62
CA PHE A 455 -18.21 -14.37 -36.33
C PHE A 455 -17.72 -15.72 -36.83
N MET A 456 -17.82 -16.76 -36.00
CA MET A 456 -17.44 -18.12 -36.37
C MET A 456 -18.23 -18.66 -37.56
N GLU A 457 -19.56 -18.52 -37.53
CA GLU A 457 -20.43 -18.96 -38.61
C GLU A 457 -20.12 -18.24 -39.93
N GLU A 458 -19.89 -16.93 -39.89
CA GLU A 458 -19.59 -16.15 -41.10
C GLU A 458 -18.16 -16.39 -41.60
N SER A 459 -17.19 -16.54 -40.70
CA SER A 459 -15.81 -16.92 -41.02
C SER A 459 -15.76 -18.27 -41.71
N GLN A 460 -16.52 -19.26 -41.22
CA GLN A 460 -16.63 -20.58 -41.82
C GLN A 460 -17.22 -20.53 -43.24
N LYS A 461 -18.28 -19.75 -43.45
CA LYS A 461 -18.84 -19.53 -44.80
C LYS A 461 -17.81 -18.91 -45.75
N ILE A 462 -17.02 -17.93 -45.29
CA ILE A 462 -15.95 -17.33 -46.08
C ILE A 462 -14.88 -18.37 -46.44
N ILE A 463 -14.51 -19.24 -45.49
CA ILE A 463 -13.53 -20.31 -45.69
C ILE A 463 -14.00 -21.33 -46.73
N GLU A 464 -15.28 -21.72 -46.68
CA GLU A 464 -15.88 -22.68 -47.60
C GLU A 464 -16.10 -22.11 -49.01
N SER A 465 -16.56 -20.85 -49.10
CA SER A 465 -16.93 -20.21 -50.37
C SER A 465 -15.75 -19.61 -51.15
N ILE A 466 -14.66 -19.23 -50.48
CA ILE A 466 -13.51 -18.57 -51.12
C ILE A 466 -12.27 -19.48 -51.07
N GLN A 467 -12.00 -20.13 -52.20
CA GLN A 467 -10.85 -21.02 -52.37
C GLN A 467 -9.51 -20.27 -52.51
N ASP A 468 -9.53 -19.05 -53.06
CA ASP A 468 -8.32 -18.23 -53.21
C ASP A 468 -7.78 -17.76 -51.83
N PRO A 469 -6.56 -18.14 -51.43
CA PRO A 469 -6.05 -17.84 -50.09
C PRO A 469 -5.91 -16.34 -49.78
N TYR A 470 -5.64 -15.51 -50.79
CA TYR A 470 -5.49 -14.06 -50.60
C TYR A 470 -6.84 -13.39 -50.38
N ARG A 471 -7.82 -13.65 -51.25
CA ARG A 471 -9.19 -13.16 -51.11
C ARG A 471 -9.82 -13.62 -49.81
N ARG A 472 -9.62 -14.89 -49.41
CA ARG A 472 -10.12 -15.41 -48.13
C ARG A 472 -9.56 -14.63 -46.95
N ARG A 473 -8.23 -14.42 -46.90
CA ARG A 473 -7.60 -13.61 -45.83
C ARG A 473 -8.14 -12.18 -45.81
N LYS A 474 -8.35 -11.57 -46.97
CA LYS A 474 -8.89 -10.21 -47.09
C LYS A 474 -10.33 -10.12 -46.58
N GLU A 475 -11.19 -11.08 -46.92
CA GLU A 475 -12.57 -11.10 -46.46
C GLU A 475 -12.68 -11.40 -44.95
N ILE A 476 -11.86 -12.31 -44.41
CA ILE A 476 -11.79 -12.52 -42.95
C ILE A 476 -11.31 -11.25 -42.25
N ALA A 477 -10.30 -10.56 -42.79
CA ALA A 477 -9.84 -9.29 -42.23
C ALA A 477 -10.94 -8.21 -42.28
N ARG A 478 -11.74 -8.18 -43.35
CA ARG A 478 -12.92 -7.29 -43.46
C ARG A 478 -13.97 -7.65 -42.41
N LEU A 479 -14.29 -8.93 -42.26
CA LEU A 479 -15.23 -9.41 -41.24
C LEU A 479 -14.81 -8.97 -39.84
N LYS A 480 -13.53 -9.15 -39.48
CA LYS A 480 -12.97 -8.68 -38.20
C LYS A 480 -13.15 -7.18 -37.99
N SER A 481 -12.85 -6.38 -39.01
CA SER A 481 -13.00 -4.91 -38.93
C SER A 481 -14.46 -4.46 -38.81
N GLN A 482 -15.42 -5.31 -39.21
CA GLN A 482 -16.85 -5.03 -39.11
C GLN A 482 -17.47 -5.56 -37.80
N SER A 483 -16.81 -6.48 -37.10
CA SER A 483 -17.28 -6.99 -35.81
C SER A 483 -17.27 -5.89 -34.76
N ALA A 484 -18.40 -5.66 -34.08
CA ALA A 484 -18.50 -4.60 -33.07
C ALA A 484 -17.54 -4.85 -31.88
N PRO A 485 -16.91 -3.81 -31.31
CA PRO A 485 -16.16 -3.91 -30.07
C PRO A 485 -17.13 -4.10 -28.89
N VAL A 486 -16.68 -4.77 -27.83
CA VAL A 486 -17.35 -4.77 -26.53
C VAL A 486 -16.81 -3.58 -25.75
N VAL A 487 -17.64 -2.56 -25.58
CA VAL A 487 -17.32 -1.36 -24.81
C VAL A 487 -18.41 -1.24 -23.76
N ASP A 488 -18.23 -1.89 -22.61
CA ASP A 488 -19.17 -1.93 -21.48
C ASP A 488 -18.69 -1.12 -20.27
N PHE A 489 -17.71 -0.24 -20.51
CA PHE A 489 -17.16 0.71 -19.55
C PHE A 489 -17.46 2.17 -19.93
N ASP A 490 -17.69 3.00 -18.93
CA ASP A 490 -17.94 4.45 -19.05
C ASP A 490 -16.65 5.26 -19.18
N ALA A 491 -15.57 4.79 -18.56
CA ALA A 491 -14.29 5.49 -18.50
C ALA A 491 -13.11 4.55 -18.71
N LEU A 492 -12.03 5.05 -19.31
CA LEU A 492 -10.77 4.33 -19.52
C LEU A 492 -9.62 5.09 -18.84
N PHE A 493 -9.01 4.45 -17.83
CA PHE A 493 -7.87 4.98 -17.12
C PHE A 493 -6.54 4.47 -17.71
N ILE A 494 -5.60 5.40 -17.95
CA ILE A 494 -4.30 5.11 -18.56
C ILE A 494 -3.17 5.72 -17.71
N PRO A 495 -2.61 4.96 -16.75
CA PRO A 495 -1.54 5.44 -15.89
C PRO A 495 -0.18 5.36 -16.60
N ASP A 496 0.04 6.21 -17.59
CA ASP A 496 1.33 6.37 -18.28
C ASP A 496 1.56 7.83 -18.68
N SER A 497 2.77 8.12 -19.14
CA SER A 497 3.21 9.40 -19.66
C SER A 497 2.46 9.84 -20.92
N ALA A 498 2.34 11.15 -21.09
CA ALA A 498 1.87 11.77 -22.32
C ALA A 498 2.49 11.15 -23.60
N ARG A 499 3.78 10.81 -23.57
CA ARG A 499 4.48 10.20 -24.70
C ARG A 499 3.88 8.86 -25.10
N THR A 500 3.55 8.00 -24.14
CA THR A 500 2.96 6.68 -24.39
C THR A 500 1.48 6.81 -24.74
N VAL A 501 0.76 7.69 -24.04
CA VAL A 501 -0.67 7.96 -24.28
C VAL A 501 -0.92 8.43 -25.71
N ARG A 502 0.01 9.20 -26.30
CA ARG A 502 -0.02 9.59 -27.72
C ARG A 502 -0.06 8.40 -28.69
N LEU A 503 0.38 7.22 -28.27
CA LEU A 503 0.32 5.98 -29.04
C LEU A 503 -0.91 5.12 -28.67
N ILE A 504 -1.33 5.16 -27.40
CA ILE A 504 -2.50 4.41 -26.91
C ILE A 504 -3.80 5.02 -27.43
N ALA A 505 -4.02 6.33 -27.27
CA ALA A 505 -5.29 6.96 -27.60
C ALA A 505 -5.72 6.78 -29.08
N PRO A 506 -4.81 6.91 -30.08
CA PRO A 506 -5.15 6.56 -31.46
C PRO A 506 -5.46 5.08 -31.67
N ALA A 507 -4.79 4.17 -30.93
CA ALA A 507 -5.07 2.74 -31.02
C ALA A 507 -6.44 2.38 -30.42
N VAL A 508 -6.84 3.06 -29.34
CA VAL A 508 -8.18 2.98 -28.74
C VAL A 508 -9.25 3.41 -29.76
N ALA A 509 -9.07 4.59 -30.37
CA ALA A 509 -9.98 5.08 -31.39
C ALA A 509 -10.03 4.19 -32.65
N ALA A 510 -8.90 3.58 -33.04
CA ALA A 510 -8.83 2.65 -34.17
C ALA A 510 -9.60 1.33 -33.94
N GLU A 511 -9.92 1.01 -32.68
CA GLU A 511 -10.78 -0.11 -32.31
C GLU A 511 -12.23 0.32 -32.06
N ASP A 512 -12.65 1.44 -32.69
CA ASP A 512 -14.01 1.96 -32.70
C ASP A 512 -14.57 2.34 -31.31
N VAL A 513 -13.68 2.67 -30.37
CA VAL A 513 -14.01 3.28 -29.08
C VAL A 513 -14.05 4.80 -29.26
N VAL A 514 -15.18 5.43 -28.96
CA VAL A 514 -15.34 6.89 -29.09
C VAL A 514 -14.78 7.58 -27.84
N THR A 515 -13.58 8.16 -27.93
CA THR A 515 -12.87 8.75 -26.77
C THR A 515 -13.13 10.24 -26.56
N SER A 516 -13.76 10.92 -27.51
CA SER A 516 -14.09 12.35 -27.46
C SER A 516 -15.41 12.60 -26.71
N GLY A 517 -15.42 12.27 -25.42
CA GLY A 517 -16.65 12.12 -24.61
C GLY A 517 -17.52 13.34 -24.37
N CYS A 518 -17.18 14.46 -24.99
CA CYS A 518 -17.85 15.73 -24.83
C CYS A 518 -18.37 16.32 -26.16
N ASP A 519 -18.06 15.68 -27.30
CA ASP A 519 -18.54 16.10 -28.62
C ASP A 519 -19.70 15.20 -29.06
N GLN A 520 -20.92 15.62 -28.70
CA GLN A 520 -22.15 14.93 -29.07
C GLN A 520 -22.31 14.81 -30.59
N ARG A 521 -21.76 15.76 -31.37
CA ARG A 521 -21.85 15.72 -32.83
C ARG A 521 -20.98 14.60 -33.39
N GLU A 522 -19.80 14.38 -32.83
CA GLU A 522 -18.93 13.28 -33.25
C GLU A 522 -19.59 11.92 -32.95
N LEU A 523 -20.20 11.76 -31.77
CA LEU A 523 -20.99 10.57 -31.45
C LEU A 523 -22.12 10.35 -32.46
N GLU A 524 -22.91 11.39 -32.77
CA GLU A 524 -24.00 11.29 -33.75
C GLU A 524 -23.51 10.94 -35.17
N ILE A 525 -22.37 11.49 -35.59
CA ILE A 525 -21.73 11.15 -36.87
C ILE A 525 -21.29 9.68 -36.85
N PHE A 526 -20.74 9.22 -35.73
CA PHE A 526 -20.27 7.85 -35.57
C PHE A 526 -21.43 6.85 -35.59
N LYS A 527 -22.52 7.11 -34.87
CA LYS A 527 -23.77 6.31 -34.91
C LYS A 527 -24.30 6.18 -36.34
N LYS A 528 -24.39 7.30 -37.07
CA LYS A 528 -24.84 7.32 -38.46
C LYS A 528 -23.92 6.54 -39.41
N THR A 529 -22.60 6.67 -39.24
CA THR A 529 -21.62 6.03 -40.13
C THR A 529 -21.53 4.53 -39.89
N THR A 530 -21.59 4.10 -38.62
CA THR A 530 -21.46 2.70 -38.20
C THR A 530 -22.78 1.95 -38.10
N LYS A 531 -23.91 2.68 -38.12
CA LYS A 531 -25.27 2.15 -37.91
C LYS A 531 -25.45 1.45 -36.56
N ARG A 532 -24.72 1.88 -35.53
CA ARG A 532 -24.83 1.38 -34.16
C ARG A 532 -25.45 2.44 -33.27
N GLU A 533 -26.64 2.16 -32.75
CA GLU A 533 -27.41 3.10 -31.92
C GLU A 533 -26.99 3.07 -30.44
N ASP A 534 -26.42 1.95 -30.00
CA ASP A 534 -25.96 1.63 -28.65
C ASP A 534 -24.57 2.17 -28.31
N VAL A 535 -23.92 2.90 -29.23
CA VAL A 535 -22.61 3.52 -28.97
C VAL A 535 -22.73 4.66 -27.96
N HIS A 536 -21.89 4.64 -26.95
CA HIS A 536 -21.61 5.75 -26.05
C HIS A 536 -20.14 6.15 -26.11
N THR A 537 -19.84 7.27 -25.47
CA THR A 537 -18.47 7.78 -25.36
C THR A 537 -17.79 7.25 -24.13
N VAL A 538 -16.49 6.99 -24.23
CA VAL A 538 -15.63 6.61 -23.10
C VAL A 538 -14.84 7.82 -22.63
N GLN A 539 -14.99 8.18 -21.35
CA GLN A 539 -14.20 9.22 -20.73
C GLN A 539 -12.76 8.75 -20.53
N LEU A 540 -11.78 9.42 -21.14
CA LEU A 540 -10.37 9.16 -20.85
C LEU A 540 -9.95 9.82 -19.53
N LEU A 541 -9.29 9.02 -18.70
CA LEU A 541 -8.77 9.42 -17.40
C LEU A 541 -7.25 9.21 -17.36
N GLY A 542 -6.52 10.20 -16.87
CA GLY A 542 -5.06 10.20 -16.83
C GLY A 542 -4.46 10.50 -15.45
N THR A 543 -3.14 10.50 -15.40
CA THR A 543 -2.36 10.92 -14.22
C THR A 543 -1.69 12.27 -14.49
N SER A 544 -0.99 12.84 -13.50
CA SER A 544 -0.18 14.04 -13.67
C SER A 544 0.87 13.93 -14.80
N LEU A 545 1.27 12.71 -15.19
CA LEU A 545 2.20 12.51 -16.30
C LEU A 545 1.63 12.90 -17.68
N TRP A 546 0.33 13.22 -17.75
CA TRP A 546 -0.32 13.78 -18.92
C TRP A 546 -0.12 15.30 -19.06
N ASN A 547 0.33 15.99 -18.00
CA ASN A 547 0.59 17.43 -18.01
C ASN A 547 1.85 17.78 -18.83
N ASN A 548 1.74 17.62 -20.14
CA ASN A 548 2.81 17.87 -21.09
C ASN A 548 2.20 18.49 -22.37
N PRO A 549 2.68 19.67 -22.80
CA PRO A 549 2.17 20.32 -24.02
C PRO A 549 2.24 19.45 -25.28
N GLU A 550 3.16 18.49 -25.36
CA GLU A 550 3.25 17.57 -26.51
C GLU A 550 2.03 16.65 -26.67
N LEU A 551 1.28 16.40 -25.59
CA LEU A 551 0.06 15.57 -25.65
C LEU A 551 -1.03 16.24 -26.50
N VAL A 552 -1.06 17.57 -26.48
CA VAL A 552 -2.10 18.39 -27.11
C VAL A 552 -1.63 19.10 -28.38
N ASP A 553 -0.35 18.93 -28.76
CA ASP A 553 0.18 19.43 -30.03
C ASP A 553 -0.45 18.69 -31.23
N GLU A 554 -1.22 19.41 -32.04
CA GLU A 554 -1.92 18.86 -33.21
C GLU A 554 -0.95 18.22 -34.21
N ARG A 555 0.29 18.71 -34.32
CA ARG A 555 1.33 18.16 -35.21
C ARG A 555 1.74 16.74 -34.82
N MET A 556 1.49 16.36 -33.57
CA MET A 556 1.77 15.04 -33.03
C MET A 556 0.65 14.02 -33.31
N GLY A 557 -0.49 14.46 -33.87
CA GLY A 557 -1.58 13.59 -34.35
C GLY A 557 -2.48 12.97 -33.27
N ALA A 558 -2.08 13.04 -31.99
CA ALA A 558 -2.81 12.45 -30.87
C ALA A 558 -3.89 13.36 -30.26
N ALA A 559 -3.75 14.68 -30.40
CA ALA A 559 -4.56 15.69 -29.69
C ALA A 559 -6.08 15.48 -29.81
N ARG A 560 -6.56 15.09 -31.00
CA ARG A 560 -7.99 14.80 -31.23
C ARG A 560 -8.53 13.60 -30.44
N TYR A 561 -7.69 12.61 -30.14
CA TYR A 561 -8.11 11.37 -29.48
C TYR A 561 -8.13 11.49 -27.95
N VAL A 562 -7.51 12.55 -27.42
CA VAL A 562 -7.47 12.86 -25.98
C VAL A 562 -8.34 14.07 -25.63
N GLN A 563 -9.15 14.54 -26.58
CA GLN A 563 -10.08 15.63 -26.35
C GLN A 563 -11.04 15.29 -25.21
N CYS A 564 -11.19 16.22 -24.28
CA CYS A 564 -11.99 16.10 -23.05
C CYS A 564 -11.53 15.04 -22.06
N ALA A 565 -10.32 14.50 -22.23
CA ALA A 565 -9.71 13.71 -21.17
C ALA A 565 -9.50 14.54 -19.92
N VAL A 566 -9.63 13.90 -18.75
CA VAL A 566 -9.53 14.53 -17.43
C VAL A 566 -8.40 13.86 -16.64
N PHE A 567 -7.60 14.67 -15.95
CA PHE A 567 -6.55 14.20 -15.05
C PHE A 567 -6.31 15.23 -13.95
N ALA A 568 -5.52 14.87 -12.95
CA ALA A 568 -5.17 15.75 -11.85
C ALA A 568 -3.65 15.85 -11.70
N ASP A 569 -3.18 17.03 -11.33
CA ASP A 569 -1.76 17.31 -11.05
C ASP A 569 -1.61 18.10 -9.74
N GLY A 570 -0.44 18.00 -9.10
CA GLY A 570 -0.08 18.80 -7.93
C GLY A 570 0.48 20.17 -8.29
N PHE A 571 0.78 20.44 -9.57
CA PHE A 571 1.18 21.77 -10.02
C PHE A 571 0.77 22.04 -11.47
N PHE A 572 0.28 23.25 -11.74
CA PHE A 572 -0.02 23.71 -13.09
C PHE A 572 0.48 25.14 -13.32
N ALA A 573 1.55 25.29 -14.09
CA ALA A 573 2.23 26.57 -14.30
C ALA A 573 1.35 27.63 -15.00
N ASP A 574 0.33 27.22 -15.78
CA ASP A 574 -0.60 28.11 -16.48
C ASP A 574 -1.85 28.45 -15.64
N SER A 575 -1.89 28.02 -14.39
CA SER A 575 -3.01 28.28 -13.49
C SER A 575 -3.28 29.78 -13.30
N GLN A 576 -4.56 30.11 -13.13
CA GLN A 576 -5.02 31.45 -12.82
C GLN A 576 -5.20 31.68 -11.31
N ARG A 577 -4.74 30.76 -10.46
CA ARG A 577 -4.72 30.96 -9.00
C ARG A 577 -3.69 32.05 -8.65
N PRO A 578 -4.03 33.04 -7.79
CA PRO A 578 -3.13 34.16 -7.49
C PRO A 578 -1.77 33.74 -6.94
N ALA A 579 -1.72 32.78 -6.01
CA ALA A 579 -0.48 32.29 -5.41
C ALA A 579 0.41 31.56 -6.43
N THR A 580 -0.18 30.72 -7.28
CA THR A 580 0.51 30.01 -8.36
C THR A 580 1.09 30.98 -9.39
N ARG A 581 0.31 31.95 -9.88
CA ARG A 581 0.82 32.98 -10.81
C ARG A 581 1.97 33.75 -10.21
N LYS A 582 1.83 34.19 -8.96
CA LYS A 582 2.90 34.91 -8.26
C LYS A 582 4.19 34.09 -8.22
N PHE A 583 4.12 32.81 -7.87
CA PHE A 583 5.30 31.95 -7.86
C PHE A 583 5.91 31.80 -9.26
N VAL A 584 5.08 31.55 -10.29
CA VAL A 584 5.55 31.41 -11.67
C VAL A 584 6.24 32.68 -12.16
N ASP A 585 5.65 33.85 -11.90
CA ASP A 585 6.20 35.16 -12.29
C ASP A 585 7.52 35.45 -11.56
N ASP A 586 7.57 35.23 -10.24
CA ASP A 586 8.78 35.44 -9.44
C ASP A 586 9.90 34.49 -9.88
N PHE A 587 9.58 33.23 -10.16
CA PHE A 587 10.54 32.21 -10.56
C PHE A 587 11.08 32.46 -11.97
N ASP A 588 10.21 32.77 -12.93
CA ASP A 588 10.63 33.10 -14.30
C ASP A 588 11.46 34.40 -14.33
N GLY A 589 11.07 35.39 -13.52
CA GLY A 589 11.84 36.62 -13.35
C GLY A 589 13.26 36.39 -12.80
N ALA A 590 13.42 35.42 -11.89
CA ALA A 590 14.71 35.09 -11.27
C ALA A 590 15.58 34.15 -12.11
N TYR A 591 14.99 33.18 -12.80
CA TYR A 591 15.72 32.07 -13.43
C TYR A 591 15.55 31.99 -14.96
N HIS A 592 14.72 32.85 -15.56
CA HIS A 592 14.44 32.91 -17.01
C HIS A 592 14.00 31.57 -17.60
N ARG A 593 13.24 30.81 -16.81
CA ARG A 593 12.62 29.56 -17.21
C ARG A 593 11.37 29.36 -16.37
N ARG A 594 10.40 28.62 -16.90
CA ARG A 594 9.21 28.23 -16.14
C ARG A 594 9.58 27.23 -15.04
N PRO A 595 8.96 27.33 -13.85
CA PRO A 595 9.11 26.32 -12.80
C PRO A 595 8.39 25.03 -13.16
N GLY A 596 8.82 23.93 -12.57
CA GLY A 596 8.16 22.64 -12.63
C GLY A 596 7.54 22.23 -11.29
N PHE A 597 7.08 20.99 -11.26
CA PHE A 597 6.42 20.37 -10.11
C PHE A 597 7.30 20.35 -8.84
N LEU A 598 8.57 19.96 -8.97
CA LEU A 598 9.49 19.88 -7.83
C LEU A 598 9.78 21.26 -7.23
N GLU A 599 9.95 22.28 -8.07
CA GLU A 599 10.17 23.65 -7.61
C GLU A 599 8.96 24.21 -6.88
N ALA A 600 7.74 23.93 -7.36
CA ALA A 600 6.51 24.40 -6.72
C ALA A 600 6.34 23.82 -5.30
N HIS A 601 6.57 22.51 -5.13
CA HIS A 601 6.51 21.86 -3.82
C HIS A 601 7.63 22.36 -2.89
N ALA A 602 8.85 22.51 -3.39
CA ALA A 602 9.94 23.06 -2.60
C ALA A 602 9.65 24.49 -2.12
N TRP A 603 9.10 25.33 -3.00
CA TRP A 603 8.67 26.68 -2.68
C TRP A 603 7.61 26.71 -1.58
N ASP A 604 6.59 25.85 -1.67
CA ASP A 604 5.51 25.79 -0.68
C ASP A 604 6.00 25.33 0.68
N ALA A 605 6.78 24.23 0.73
CA ALA A 605 7.38 23.75 1.97
C ALA A 605 8.20 24.85 2.67
N ALA A 606 8.99 25.59 1.89
CA ALA A 606 9.78 26.71 2.38
C ALA A 606 8.90 27.87 2.87
N MET A 607 7.86 28.25 2.13
CA MET A 607 6.96 29.34 2.50
C MET A 607 6.07 29.01 3.70
N ILE A 608 5.66 27.75 3.87
CA ILE A 608 4.98 27.25 5.06
C ILE A 608 5.88 27.45 6.29
N VAL A 609 7.12 26.96 6.21
CA VAL A 609 8.10 27.11 7.31
C VAL A 609 8.35 28.59 7.59
N ARG A 610 8.59 29.40 6.54
CA ARG A 610 8.82 30.84 6.69
C ARG A 610 7.64 31.54 7.37
N ARG A 611 6.41 31.23 6.99
CA ARG A 611 5.19 31.78 7.61
C ARG A 611 5.13 31.48 9.11
N ILE A 612 5.48 30.25 9.51
CA ILE A 612 5.53 29.85 10.92
C ILE A 612 6.64 30.62 11.65
N LEU A 613 7.83 30.72 11.07
CA LEU A 613 8.94 31.45 11.65
C LEU A 613 8.64 32.95 11.82
N ASP A 614 8.00 33.58 10.84
CA ASP A 614 7.66 35.01 10.89
C ASP A 614 6.52 35.31 11.88
N GLY A 615 5.52 34.43 11.94
CA GLY A 615 4.31 34.58 12.74
C GLY A 615 4.41 34.05 14.16
N GLU A 616 4.60 32.74 14.33
CA GLU A 616 4.58 32.05 15.63
C GLU A 616 5.93 32.07 16.34
N ARG A 617 7.03 32.17 15.57
CA ARG A 617 8.42 32.25 16.09
C ARG A 617 8.74 31.13 17.08
N PRO A 618 8.59 29.85 16.69
CA PRO A 618 8.86 28.73 17.59
C PRO A 618 10.31 28.75 18.07
N GLN A 619 10.50 28.54 19.37
CA GLN A 619 11.84 28.52 20.00
C GLN A 619 12.41 27.11 20.13
N THR A 620 11.58 26.08 19.95
CA THR A 620 11.96 24.67 20.07
C THR A 620 11.44 23.89 18.87
N ARG A 621 12.07 22.75 18.58
CA ARG A 621 11.61 21.79 17.58
C ARG A 621 10.19 21.29 17.84
N GLU A 622 9.85 21.10 19.11
CA GLU A 622 8.51 20.70 19.53
C GLU A 622 7.47 21.79 19.21
N ALA A 623 7.79 23.07 19.47
CA ALA A 623 6.93 24.18 19.10
C ALA A 623 6.78 24.28 17.57
N MET A 624 7.85 24.06 16.81
CA MET A 624 7.81 24.02 15.35
C MET A 624 6.95 22.86 14.82
N ARG A 625 7.09 21.65 15.39
CA ARG A 625 6.21 20.49 15.11
C ARG A 625 4.75 20.86 15.35
N ASN A 626 4.45 21.45 16.50
CA ASN A 626 3.08 21.82 16.88
C ASN A 626 2.51 22.89 15.94
N ALA A 627 3.31 23.86 15.51
CA ALA A 627 2.92 24.87 14.53
C ALA A 627 2.58 24.24 13.17
N LEU A 628 3.43 23.34 12.67
CA LEU A 628 3.17 22.58 11.43
C LEU A 628 1.89 21.74 11.55
N ALA A 629 1.68 21.05 12.67
CA ALA A 629 0.52 20.20 12.90
C ALA A 629 -0.78 20.97 13.11
N SER A 630 -0.71 22.21 13.62
CA SER A 630 -1.88 23.02 13.99
C SER A 630 -2.34 23.99 12.91
N MET A 631 -1.79 23.91 11.69
CA MET A 631 -2.22 24.74 10.57
C MET A 631 -3.71 24.51 10.24
N LYS A 632 -4.57 25.42 10.73
CA LYS A 632 -6.04 25.31 10.62
C LYS A 632 -6.60 25.56 9.22
N LYS A 633 -5.83 26.26 8.37
CA LYS A 633 -6.22 26.56 6.99
C LYS A 633 -5.18 25.96 6.06
N PRO A 634 -5.61 25.37 4.93
CA PRO A 634 -4.69 24.99 3.87
C PRO A 634 -3.78 26.16 3.50
N PHE A 635 -2.52 25.87 3.22
CA PHE A 635 -1.58 26.86 2.76
C PHE A 635 -1.88 27.18 1.29
N GLU A 636 -2.27 28.42 1.00
CA GLU A 636 -2.50 28.89 -0.37
C GLU A 636 -1.17 29.20 -1.05
N GLY A 637 -0.48 28.13 -1.47
CA GLY A 637 0.82 28.17 -2.12
C GLY A 637 0.78 28.03 -3.64
N ALA A 638 1.96 27.83 -4.24
CA ALA A 638 2.16 27.54 -5.65
C ALA A 638 1.41 26.27 -6.10
N THR A 639 1.39 25.24 -5.25
CA THR A 639 0.74 23.94 -5.47
C THR A 639 -0.75 23.94 -5.07
N GLY A 640 -1.22 25.03 -4.46
CA GLY A 640 -2.60 25.20 -4.02
C GLY A 640 -3.00 24.36 -2.80
N ASP A 641 -4.22 24.55 -2.34
CA ASP A 641 -4.83 23.78 -1.24
C ASP A 641 -5.42 22.43 -1.69
N LYS A 642 -5.53 22.25 -3.01
CA LYS A 642 -6.14 21.11 -3.71
C LYS A 642 -5.41 20.89 -5.02
N LEU A 643 -5.54 19.66 -5.53
CA LEU A 643 -5.11 19.28 -6.88
C LEU A 643 -5.58 20.29 -7.94
N PHE A 644 -4.75 20.47 -8.96
CA PHE A 644 -5.14 21.12 -10.20
C PHE A 644 -5.87 20.09 -11.03
N TRP A 645 -7.17 20.30 -11.23
CA TRP A 645 -7.98 19.49 -12.10
C TRP A 645 -7.86 20.00 -13.52
N LEU A 646 -7.37 19.14 -14.39
CA LEU A 646 -6.97 19.48 -15.74
C LEU A 646 -7.81 18.70 -16.72
N TRP A 647 -8.24 19.40 -17.78
CA TRP A 647 -8.93 18.79 -18.90
C TRP A 647 -8.33 19.26 -20.22
N ILE A 648 -8.41 18.41 -21.23
CA ILE A 648 -7.91 18.71 -22.57
C ILE A 648 -9.03 19.30 -23.41
N ASN A 649 -8.81 20.49 -23.94
CA ASN A 649 -9.78 21.15 -24.81
C ASN A 649 -9.11 21.89 -25.97
N ARG A 650 -9.45 21.51 -27.21
CA ARG A 650 -9.01 22.17 -28.46
C ARG A 650 -7.50 22.39 -28.50
N GLY A 651 -6.73 21.34 -28.25
CA GLY A 651 -5.27 21.41 -28.32
C GLY A 651 -4.61 22.16 -27.15
N THR A 652 -5.34 22.39 -26.06
CA THR A 652 -4.80 23.02 -24.84
C THR A 652 -5.15 22.20 -23.60
N ILE A 653 -4.29 22.27 -22.59
CA ILE A 653 -4.58 21.77 -21.23
C ILE A 653 -5.10 22.96 -20.44
N GLN A 654 -6.27 22.81 -19.81
CA GLN A 654 -6.94 23.88 -19.08
C GLN A 654 -7.27 23.42 -17.67
N GLU A 655 -7.20 24.34 -16.71
CA GLU A 655 -7.67 24.09 -15.35
C GLU A 655 -9.21 24.24 -15.28
N PHE A 656 -9.87 23.41 -14.48
CA PHE A 656 -11.30 23.54 -14.16
C PHE A 656 -11.57 23.27 -12.67
N ASP A 657 -12.75 23.67 -12.20
CA ASP A 657 -13.21 23.39 -10.83
C ASP A 657 -13.92 22.02 -10.77
N PRO A 658 -13.40 21.02 -10.05
CA PRO A 658 -14.01 19.69 -9.94
C PRO A 658 -15.35 19.69 -9.20
N GLU A 659 -15.64 20.73 -8.40
CA GLU A 659 -16.93 20.85 -7.71
C GLU A 659 -18.00 21.50 -8.57
N GLY A 660 -17.59 22.20 -9.63
CA GLY A 660 -18.47 22.80 -10.63
C GLY A 660 -19.11 21.80 -11.58
N THR A 661 -19.81 22.31 -12.58
CA THR A 661 -20.31 21.47 -13.68
C THR A 661 -19.12 20.88 -14.44
N PRO A 662 -19.13 19.57 -14.76
CA PRO A 662 -18.08 18.97 -15.58
C PRO A 662 -17.85 19.79 -16.84
N PRO A 663 -16.59 20.00 -17.24
CA PRO A 663 -16.29 20.91 -18.33
C PRO A 663 -16.79 20.33 -19.67
N VAL A 664 -17.50 21.16 -20.44
CA VAL A 664 -18.04 20.83 -21.77
C VAL A 664 -17.41 21.77 -22.80
N PRO A 665 -17.02 21.32 -24.01
CA PRO A 665 -16.53 22.19 -25.06
C PRO A 665 -17.50 23.33 -25.33
N ALA A 666 -16.96 24.55 -25.44
CA ALA A 666 -17.74 25.68 -25.90
C ALA A 666 -18.35 25.36 -27.29
N ALA A 667 -19.61 25.76 -27.52
CA ALA A 667 -20.22 25.63 -28.84
C ALA A 667 -19.34 26.35 -29.89
N VAL A 668 -19.09 25.71 -31.03
CA VAL A 668 -18.43 26.36 -32.18
C VAL A 668 -19.36 27.49 -32.64
N PRO A 669 -18.89 28.75 -32.78
CA PRO A 669 -19.70 29.80 -33.38
C PRO A 669 -20.17 29.33 -34.74
N GLN A 670 -21.48 29.37 -34.99
CA GLN A 670 -22.01 28.96 -36.29
C GLN A 670 -21.35 29.79 -37.38
N PRO A 671 -20.92 29.17 -38.50
CA PRO A 671 -20.47 29.94 -39.65
C PRO A 671 -21.60 30.92 -40.03
N PRO A 672 -21.28 32.16 -40.41
CA PRO A 672 -22.30 33.11 -40.82
C PRO A 672 -23.16 32.49 -41.93
N PRO A 673 -24.48 32.72 -41.92
CA PRO A 673 -25.37 32.15 -42.93
C PRO A 673 -24.83 32.48 -44.31
N ALA A 674 -24.78 31.47 -45.18
CA ALA A 674 -24.33 31.65 -46.56
C ALA A 674 -25.08 32.84 -47.17
N PRO A 675 -24.40 33.75 -47.89
CA PRO A 675 -25.04 34.93 -48.45
C PRO A 675 -26.23 34.48 -49.28
N ALA A 676 -27.40 35.06 -48.98
CA ALA A 676 -28.63 34.79 -49.71
C ALA A 676 -28.34 34.94 -51.21
N THR A 677 -28.57 33.87 -51.96
CA THR A 677 -28.50 33.90 -53.42
C THR A 677 -29.47 34.97 -53.90
N SER A 678 -28.92 36.07 -54.42
CA SER A 678 -29.73 37.09 -55.08
C SER A 678 -30.51 36.44 -56.22
N PRO A 679 -31.81 36.76 -56.38
CA PRO A 679 -32.59 36.26 -57.50
C PRO A 679 -31.96 36.76 -58.81
N ALA A 680 -31.83 35.85 -59.77
CA ALA A 680 -31.27 36.12 -61.09
C ALA A 680 -31.95 37.34 -61.73
N ALA A 681 -31.14 38.31 -62.16
CA ALA A 681 -31.59 39.44 -62.97
C ALA A 681 -32.10 38.93 -64.33
N PRO A 682 -33.21 39.48 -64.87
CA PRO A 682 -33.74 39.06 -66.15
C PRO A 682 -32.79 39.49 -67.28
N ALA A 683 -32.60 38.59 -68.24
CA ALA A 683 -31.73 38.77 -69.41
C ALA A 683 -32.17 39.99 -70.24
N GLN A 684 -31.21 40.89 -70.52
CA GLN A 684 -31.37 41.91 -71.56
C GLN A 684 -31.07 41.30 -72.94
N PRO A 685 -31.80 41.70 -73.99
CA PRO A 685 -31.60 41.19 -75.34
C PRO A 685 -30.35 41.81 -75.98
N GLN A 686 -29.50 40.98 -76.58
CA GLN A 686 -28.42 41.43 -77.45
C GLN A 686 -28.96 41.92 -78.80
N PRO A 687 -28.44 43.03 -79.35
CA PRO A 687 -28.56 43.34 -80.76
C PRO A 687 -27.29 42.92 -81.54
N GLY A 688 -27.47 41.99 -82.48
CA GLY A 688 -26.85 42.01 -83.81
C GLY A 688 -25.45 41.40 -83.97
N LYS A 689 -25.41 40.13 -84.38
CA LYS A 689 -25.23 39.74 -85.80
C LYS A 689 -25.66 38.30 -86.04
#